data_AF-A0A5B1QZY7-F1
#
_entry.id   AF-A0A5B1QZY7-F1
#
_cell.length_a   1.000
_cell.length_b   1.000
_cell.length_c   1.000
_cell.angle_alpha   90.00
_cell.angle_beta   90.00
_cell.angle_gamma   90.00
#
_symmetry.space_group_name_H-M   'P 1'
#
loop_
_entity.id
_entity.type
_entity.pdbx_description
1 polymer ?
#
loop_
_entity_poly.entity_id
_entity_poly.type
_entity_poly.pdbx_seq_one_letter_code
_entity_poly.pdbx_strand_id
1 'polypeptide(L)'
;RLSNDEDWWPWRNEKECLTDLLSAFPRAVFSESELDITRWYATRLGISQLPHAKAIKRRCDKILALAGNAPRAVHGTLGHLYSVATLAKILADEMSNPQVRPHLRFYPEDNTDAHLNACHGERWRCEVDTNLAAPMVRAGDGQDYFVEEPALANIDSTGTLAPVWPTRWFVRRGAIFAKAHRLRCNDMQDKLVIDSLSECMEIPLRAFVLSFPKLDIMHTYYGLPNPRSVDTKGLQAIEAELPNPWRTKAAGLRVLSLPLWLYCDDTSGNVSKKWNKHNLFLFILAGLLQEHALRPYNIHFLSTSNLASLLEMLEQIASEIRKLQTEGLCVWDCELNEYVILVPWVLAFLGDNPMQSELASHIGLNGKFFCRVCHVRGKDKDRPPGTLGEVERVVEFMKPCTRDETLTVLHKQLEDIMEGVPSRVETSTTQSGIKDKHFLPVFEELAAVCKEVRQKNRDLHLDLNNGLLSALRDARHGRSAEEIMNPIFRVKDINPHADTPVEILHVVLLGVVKYFWRDAVARQNQADKKVLCVCLDSLDVKGLGVTRISGRTLVNYAGSLTGCDFRYIVQVAPAVLHGMVPEAAYEAWVALVRLVPLVFQPKIYDIDQYTVNNFLGVTVLWSIQWFNKPKFHGFESFNLVIRLRSVHSNRHAPSTDIGKAMSFMHAARHLVSGGLLEDTKHGKRRAAGKGVQSLRGDKIFMKLMGMTSVINTPGMCFELQSTLRRQPGTRALKWNTSKCAVFTNSTHPPNLSSPAETVESIPKTVLDNGDTIYVDRFVLYQLPQSSSPALGRIKEIIQNRATIVGVLIQEWIIGNTVLPYRLPSILPSSAHQVLSLKDILCSTHTFHNCKRQKCGQTKTRSVREERALTKLDWEYRHVESPDDLVLNLAQLRSGWLLQELQPLVAYPPGYTRAERLVALAGE
;
A
#
# COMPACT_ATOMS: atom_id res chain seq x y z
N ARG A 1 -8.81 34.08 35.61
CA ARG A 1 -8.16 34.52 34.35
C ARG A 1 -9.17 34.23 33.24
N LEU A 2 -9.74 35.27 32.63
CA LEU A 2 -10.61 35.13 31.46
C LEU A 2 -9.76 34.47 30.37
N SER A 3 -10.06 33.22 30.00
CA SER A 3 -9.45 32.61 28.82
C SER A 3 -9.84 33.50 27.63
N ASN A 4 -8.87 33.96 26.84
CA ASN A 4 -9.21 34.62 25.58
C ASN A 4 -10.02 33.61 24.76
N ASP A 5 -11.30 33.89 24.52
CA ASP A 5 -12.21 33.03 23.73
C ASP A 5 -11.61 32.71 22.34
N GLU A 6 -10.72 33.57 21.84
CA GLU A 6 -9.94 33.38 20.60
C GLU A 6 -8.90 32.25 20.67
N ASP A 7 -8.35 31.92 21.83
CA ASP A 7 -7.35 30.84 21.97
C ASP A 7 -7.95 29.47 21.71
N TRP A 8 -9.26 29.30 21.93
CA TRP A 8 -9.96 28.03 21.77
C TRP A 8 -10.88 27.99 20.54
N TRP A 9 -10.90 29.06 19.73
CA TRP A 9 -11.67 29.10 18.49
C TRP A 9 -11.32 27.89 17.60
N PRO A 10 -12.30 27.20 16.98
CA PRO A 10 -13.73 27.55 16.88
C PRO A 10 -14.63 27.16 18.08
N TRP A 11 -14.08 26.53 19.11
CA TRP A 11 -14.80 26.32 20.37
C TRP A 11 -14.82 27.60 21.20
N ARG A 12 -15.77 27.71 22.14
CA ARG A 12 -15.85 28.88 23.01
C ARG A 12 -14.76 28.91 24.07
N ASN A 13 -14.34 27.73 24.53
CA ASN A 13 -13.37 27.56 25.60
C ASN A 13 -12.79 26.14 25.60
N GLU A 14 -11.76 25.95 26.43
CA GLU A 14 -11.06 24.68 26.64
C GLU A 14 -12.00 23.53 27.00
N LYS A 15 -12.89 23.72 27.98
CA LYS A 15 -13.78 22.67 28.47
C LYS A 15 -14.69 22.14 27.38
N GLU A 16 -15.25 23.03 26.56
CA GLU A 16 -16.05 22.64 25.40
C GLU A 16 -15.21 21.87 24.37
N CYS A 17 -14.02 22.37 24.04
CA CYS A 17 -13.11 21.73 23.08
C CYS A 17 -12.74 20.30 23.51
N LEU A 18 -12.21 20.14 24.73
CA LEU A 18 -11.74 18.84 25.23
C LEU A 18 -12.87 17.82 25.36
N THR A 19 -14.07 18.25 25.79
CA THR A 19 -15.21 17.34 25.92
C THR A 19 -15.77 16.92 24.56
N ASP A 20 -15.77 17.82 23.57
CA ASP A 20 -16.20 17.51 22.20
C ASP A 20 -15.22 16.53 21.52
N LEU A 21 -13.91 16.76 21.68
CA LEU A 21 -12.84 15.93 21.11
C LEU A 21 -12.83 14.47 21.62
N LEU A 22 -13.45 14.17 22.77
CA LEU A 22 -13.67 12.77 23.21
C LEU A 22 -14.43 11.95 22.15
N SER A 23 -15.29 12.60 21.37
CA SER A 23 -16.07 11.94 20.31
C SER A 23 -15.27 11.74 19.01
N ALA A 24 -14.11 12.39 18.86
CA ALA A 24 -13.27 12.35 17.67
C ALA A 24 -12.27 11.18 17.66
N PHE A 25 -12.02 10.51 18.81
CA PHE A 25 -10.99 9.49 18.90
C PHE A 25 -11.29 8.26 17.99
N PRO A 26 -10.36 7.86 17.10
CA PRO A 26 -10.60 6.77 16.17
C PRO A 26 -10.88 5.42 16.82
N ARG A 27 -10.20 5.11 17.94
CA ARG A 27 -10.24 3.78 18.60
C ARG A 27 -10.93 3.77 19.97
N ALA A 28 -11.42 4.92 20.42
CA ALA A 28 -12.13 5.07 21.69
C ALA A 28 -13.45 5.81 21.42
N VAL A 29 -14.48 5.04 21.07
CA VAL A 29 -15.80 5.60 20.73
C VAL A 29 -16.59 5.75 22.03
N PHE A 30 -16.79 6.99 22.47
CA PHE A 30 -17.60 7.27 23.66
C PHE A 30 -19.08 7.31 23.31
N SER A 31 -19.87 6.47 23.97
CA SER A 31 -21.33 6.58 23.97
C SER A 31 -21.80 7.80 24.78
N GLU A 32 -23.08 8.16 24.66
CA GLU A 32 -23.66 9.19 25.53
C GLU A 32 -23.52 8.83 27.02
N SER A 33 -23.67 7.55 27.38
CA SER A 33 -23.52 7.10 28.76
C SER A 33 -22.07 7.18 29.24
N GLU A 34 -21.09 6.87 28.40
CA GLU A 34 -19.67 7.00 28.74
C GLU A 34 -19.25 8.48 28.89
N LEU A 35 -19.82 9.38 28.07
CA LEU A 35 -19.66 10.82 28.26
C LEU A 35 -20.27 11.29 29.60
N ASP A 36 -21.45 10.79 29.96
CA ASP A 36 -22.08 11.12 31.24
C ASP A 36 -21.30 10.56 32.45
N ILE A 37 -20.73 9.35 32.35
CA ILE A 37 -19.83 8.78 33.37
C ILE A 37 -18.57 9.64 33.51
N THR A 38 -17.95 10.03 32.40
CA THR A 38 -16.75 10.88 32.40
C THR A 38 -17.05 12.23 33.04
N ARG A 39 -18.19 12.83 32.71
CA ARG A 39 -18.67 14.07 33.31
C ARG A 39 -18.95 13.93 34.80
N TRP A 40 -19.59 12.84 35.23
CA TRP A 40 -19.84 12.55 36.65
C TRP A 40 -18.52 12.44 37.42
N TYR A 41 -17.56 11.66 36.92
CA TYR A 41 -16.24 11.49 37.53
C TYR A 41 -15.52 12.84 37.68
N ALA A 42 -15.46 13.63 36.62
CA ALA A 42 -14.82 14.95 36.64
C ALA A 42 -15.51 15.92 37.61
N THR A 43 -16.85 15.89 37.67
CA THR A 43 -17.63 16.72 38.61
C THR A 43 -17.36 16.31 40.07
N ARG A 44 -17.21 15.01 40.36
CA ARG A 44 -16.85 14.51 41.69
C ARG A 44 -15.44 14.91 42.12
N LEU A 45 -14.54 15.19 41.18
CA LEU A 45 -13.20 15.73 41.44
C LEU A 45 -13.15 17.27 41.47
N GLY A 46 -14.30 17.95 41.44
CA GLY A 46 -14.39 19.41 41.57
C GLY A 46 -14.34 20.20 40.26
N ILE A 47 -14.36 19.53 39.09
CA ILE A 47 -14.43 20.23 37.79
C ILE A 47 -15.89 20.63 37.52
N SER A 48 -16.16 21.94 37.52
CA SER A 48 -17.49 22.49 37.26
C SER A 48 -17.68 22.94 35.80
N GLN A 49 -18.94 23.11 35.37
CA GLN A 49 -19.33 23.66 34.06
C GLN A 49 -18.94 22.82 32.84
N LEU A 50 -18.90 21.49 32.96
CA LEU A 50 -18.71 20.60 31.80
C LEU A 50 -20.01 20.47 30.99
N PRO A 51 -19.96 20.56 29.64
CA PRO A 51 -21.13 20.46 28.79
C PRO A 51 -21.75 19.06 28.86
N HIS A 52 -23.09 18.99 28.74
CA HIS A 52 -23.82 17.73 28.60
C HIS A 52 -23.68 17.16 27.18
N ALA A 53 -23.89 15.85 27.00
CA ALA A 53 -23.86 15.17 25.70
C ALA A 53 -24.69 15.88 24.60
N LYS A 54 -25.90 16.36 24.94
CA LYS A 54 -26.74 17.13 24.00
C LYS A 54 -26.13 18.47 23.58
N ALA A 55 -25.44 19.16 24.50
CA ALA A 55 -24.77 20.42 24.19
C ALA A 55 -23.54 20.20 23.29
N ILE A 56 -22.82 19.09 23.51
CA ILE A 56 -21.71 18.66 22.66
C ILE A 56 -22.20 18.37 21.25
N LYS A 57 -23.28 17.59 21.07
CA LYS A 57 -23.86 17.33 19.73
C LYS A 57 -24.18 18.61 18.94
N ARG A 58 -24.89 19.55 19.56
CA ARG A 58 -25.22 20.85 18.94
C ARG A 58 -23.98 21.68 18.60
N ARG A 59 -22.89 21.51 19.36
CA ARG A 59 -21.61 22.19 19.08
C ARG A 59 -20.87 21.50 17.94
N CYS A 60 -20.81 20.18 17.96
CA CYS A 60 -20.23 19.34 16.91
C CYS A 60 -20.83 19.72 15.53
N ASP A 61 -22.15 19.94 15.43
CA ASP A 61 -22.78 20.40 14.18
C ASP A 61 -22.19 21.73 13.65
N LYS A 62 -21.84 22.67 14.54
CA LYS A 62 -21.20 23.94 14.15
C LYS A 62 -19.75 23.74 13.72
N ILE A 63 -19.03 22.82 14.37
CA ILE A 63 -17.67 22.45 13.97
C ILE A 63 -17.67 21.77 12.60
N LEU A 64 -18.62 20.87 12.37
CA LEU A 64 -18.80 20.18 11.10
C LEU A 64 -19.15 21.14 9.96
N ALA A 65 -20.03 22.12 10.21
CA ALA A 65 -20.35 23.14 9.23
C ALA A 65 -19.13 24.01 8.84
N LEU A 66 -18.17 24.18 9.75
CA LEU A 66 -16.97 24.99 9.53
C LEU A 66 -15.81 24.20 8.91
N ALA A 67 -15.51 23.01 9.45
CA ALA A 67 -14.29 22.26 9.17
C ALA A 67 -14.53 20.79 8.81
N GLY A 68 -15.78 20.34 8.74
CA GLY A 68 -16.14 18.99 8.30
C GLY A 68 -15.99 18.80 6.79
N ASN A 69 -15.98 17.53 6.38
CA ASN A 69 -15.95 17.11 4.97
C ASN A 69 -17.35 16.95 4.32
N ALA A 70 -18.38 17.51 4.96
CA ALA A 70 -19.76 17.62 4.46
C ALA A 70 -20.33 16.32 3.84
N PRO A 71 -20.46 15.21 4.61
CA PRO A 71 -21.06 13.99 4.10
C PRO A 71 -22.53 14.22 3.73
N ARG A 72 -22.91 13.85 2.51
CA ARG A 72 -24.27 14.01 1.98
C ARG A 72 -24.92 12.67 1.68
N ALA A 73 -26.22 12.56 1.92
CA ALA A 73 -27.01 11.41 1.51
C ALA A 73 -27.29 11.47 0.01
N VAL A 74 -27.13 10.34 -0.68
CA VAL A 74 -27.27 10.18 -2.13
C VAL A 74 -28.08 8.92 -2.41
N HIS A 75 -28.97 9.00 -3.38
CA HIS A 75 -29.68 7.84 -3.92
C HIS A 75 -28.84 7.25 -5.07
N GLY A 76 -28.41 6.00 -4.92
CA GLY A 76 -27.73 5.26 -5.99
C GLY A 76 -28.67 4.85 -7.10
N THR A 77 -28.13 4.53 -8.26
CA THR A 77 -28.94 4.12 -9.43
C THR A 77 -29.66 2.79 -9.23
N LEU A 78 -29.23 1.97 -8.27
CA LEU A 78 -29.89 0.71 -7.88
C LEU A 78 -30.91 0.88 -6.73
N GLY A 79 -31.21 2.13 -6.35
CA GLY A 79 -32.28 2.48 -5.42
C GLY A 79 -31.87 2.58 -3.94
N HIS A 80 -30.60 2.34 -3.58
CA HIS A 80 -30.17 2.43 -2.19
C HIS A 80 -29.76 3.84 -1.79
N LEU A 81 -30.09 4.23 -0.56
CA LEU A 81 -29.61 5.47 0.06
C LEU A 81 -28.30 5.22 0.82
N TYR A 82 -27.27 6.03 0.53
CA TYR A 82 -25.99 5.98 1.25
C TYR A 82 -25.38 7.38 1.38
N SER A 83 -24.37 7.54 2.25
CA SER A 83 -23.72 8.82 2.52
C SER A 83 -22.28 8.87 1.99
N VAL A 84 -21.95 9.95 1.29
CA VAL A 84 -20.63 10.18 0.68
C VAL A 84 -20.07 11.52 1.16
N ALA A 85 -18.84 11.51 1.67
CA ALA A 85 -18.04 12.70 1.97
C ALA A 85 -17.50 13.32 0.69
N THR A 86 -17.33 14.64 0.70
CA THR A 86 -16.90 15.38 -0.48
C THR A 86 -15.37 15.26 -0.64
N LEU A 87 -14.91 14.60 -1.71
CA LEU A 87 -13.49 14.48 -2.03
C LEU A 87 -12.86 15.87 -2.15
N ALA A 88 -13.50 16.77 -2.90
CA ALA A 88 -13.01 18.14 -3.11
C ALA A 88 -12.71 18.90 -1.80
N LYS A 89 -13.57 18.75 -0.79
CA LYS A 89 -13.37 19.40 0.51
C LYS A 89 -12.17 18.83 1.25
N ILE A 90 -11.98 17.51 1.21
CA ILE A 90 -10.83 16.85 1.85
C ILE A 90 -9.53 17.30 1.17
N LEU A 91 -9.50 17.34 -0.18
CA LEU A 91 -8.32 17.78 -0.93
C LEU A 91 -7.96 19.26 -0.61
N ALA A 92 -8.96 20.15 -0.56
CA ALA A 92 -8.75 21.54 -0.19
C ALA A 92 -8.19 21.69 1.23
N ASP A 93 -8.68 20.89 2.19
CA ASP A 93 -8.18 20.88 3.56
C ASP A 93 -6.72 20.40 3.63
N GLU A 94 -6.35 19.32 2.93
CA GLU A 94 -4.95 18.85 2.94
C GLU A 94 -3.98 19.85 2.30
N MET A 95 -4.39 20.56 1.25
CA MET A 95 -3.58 21.62 0.64
C MET A 95 -3.39 22.83 1.55
N SER A 96 -4.35 23.06 2.45
CA SER A 96 -4.31 24.08 3.49
C SER A 96 -3.76 23.57 4.83
N ASN A 97 -3.26 22.33 4.89
CA ASN A 97 -2.75 21.70 6.10
C ASN A 97 -1.21 21.76 6.14
N PRO A 98 -0.61 22.55 7.05
CA PRO A 98 0.83 22.73 7.13
C PRO A 98 1.58 21.47 7.62
N GLN A 99 0.88 20.43 8.06
CA GLN A 99 1.48 19.14 8.46
C GLN A 99 1.47 18.10 7.32
N VAL A 100 0.81 18.40 6.20
CA VAL A 100 0.66 17.47 5.07
C VAL A 100 1.25 18.06 3.81
N ARG A 101 0.90 19.31 3.49
CA ARG A 101 1.29 19.96 2.24
C ARG A 101 2.79 19.93 1.95
N PRO A 102 3.72 20.16 2.90
CA PRO A 102 5.17 20.12 2.65
C PRO A 102 5.71 18.74 2.22
N HIS A 103 4.95 17.67 2.47
CA HIS A 103 5.35 16.29 2.15
C HIS A 103 4.69 15.75 0.87
N LEU A 104 3.85 16.56 0.21
CA LEU A 104 3.21 16.19 -1.05
C LEU A 104 4.13 16.47 -2.24
N ARG A 105 4.24 15.46 -3.11
CA ARG A 105 4.82 15.58 -4.45
C ARG A 105 3.71 15.72 -5.49
N PHE A 106 3.94 16.57 -6.48
CA PHE A 106 3.02 16.84 -7.60
C PHE A 106 3.64 16.51 -8.96
N TYR A 107 4.89 16.04 -8.97
CA TYR A 107 5.62 15.63 -10.16
C TYR A 107 6.15 14.21 -9.96
N PRO A 108 6.17 13.38 -11.03
CA PRO A 108 6.90 12.13 -10.99
C PRO A 108 8.41 12.42 -10.84
N GLU A 109 9.13 11.49 -10.24
CA GLU A 109 10.56 11.62 -9.97
C GLU A 109 11.31 10.44 -10.60
N ASP A 110 12.30 10.77 -11.41
CA ASP A 110 13.29 9.82 -11.90
C ASP A 110 14.35 9.59 -10.84
N ASN A 111 14.11 8.57 -10.02
CA ASN A 111 15.05 8.09 -9.03
C ASN A 111 15.70 6.79 -9.52
N THR A 112 17.00 6.84 -9.76
CA THR A 112 17.80 5.69 -10.21
C THR A 112 18.38 4.88 -9.05
N ASP A 113 18.32 5.41 -7.82
CA ASP A 113 18.91 4.74 -6.65
C ASP A 113 17.95 3.73 -6.03
N ALA A 114 16.64 4.04 -6.00
CA ALA A 114 15.59 3.14 -5.51
C ALA A 114 14.15 3.67 -5.71
N HIS A 115 13.21 2.75 -5.85
CA HIS A 115 11.77 3.00 -5.76
C HIS A 115 11.30 2.88 -4.31
N LEU A 116 10.70 3.95 -3.80
CA LEU A 116 10.21 4.04 -2.41
C LEU A 116 8.83 4.71 -2.36
N ASN A 117 8.67 5.78 -3.14
CA ASN A 117 7.47 6.59 -3.18
C ASN A 117 6.72 6.34 -4.49
N ALA A 118 5.41 6.61 -4.49
CA ALA A 118 4.60 6.47 -5.70
C ALA A 118 5.07 7.34 -6.87
N CYS A 119 5.70 8.49 -6.60
CA CYS A 119 6.29 9.35 -7.63
C CYS A 119 7.43 8.70 -8.41
N HIS A 120 8.03 7.62 -7.92
CA HIS A 120 9.07 6.88 -8.64
C HIS A 120 8.48 5.84 -9.60
N GLY A 121 7.15 5.64 -9.62
CA GLY A 121 6.49 4.60 -10.43
C GLY A 121 6.35 4.99 -11.90
N GLU A 122 6.53 4.02 -12.80
CA GLU A 122 6.37 4.20 -14.24
C GLU A 122 4.95 4.61 -14.63
N ARG A 123 3.94 4.11 -13.90
CA ARG A 123 2.54 4.52 -14.07
C ARG A 123 2.38 6.04 -14.06
N TRP A 124 3.01 6.76 -13.13
CA TRP A 124 2.96 8.23 -13.07
C TRP A 124 3.94 8.88 -14.05
N ARG A 125 5.15 8.33 -14.18
CA ARG A 125 6.21 8.97 -14.99
C ARG A 125 5.97 8.88 -16.50
N CYS A 126 5.45 7.74 -16.97
CA CYS A 126 5.47 7.35 -18.37
C CYS A 126 4.08 7.04 -18.91
N GLU A 127 3.24 6.35 -18.15
CA GLU A 127 2.03 5.71 -18.70
C GLU A 127 0.78 6.58 -18.58
N VAL A 128 0.60 7.30 -17.48
CA VAL A 128 -0.62 8.09 -17.24
C VAL A 128 -0.75 9.21 -18.27
N ASP A 129 -1.97 9.57 -18.63
CA ASP A 129 -2.33 10.71 -19.49
C ASP A 129 -1.50 11.95 -19.14
N THR A 130 -0.97 12.58 -20.18
CA THR A 130 -0.06 13.73 -20.10
C THR A 130 -0.57 14.84 -19.18
N ASN A 131 -1.85 15.18 -19.30
CA ASN A 131 -2.50 16.26 -18.57
C ASN A 131 -2.88 15.86 -17.13
N LEU A 132 -2.89 14.56 -16.82
CA LEU A 132 -3.04 14.05 -15.46
C LEU A 132 -1.68 13.85 -14.77
N ALA A 133 -0.60 13.56 -15.50
CA ALA A 133 0.72 13.29 -14.93
C ALA A 133 1.31 14.51 -14.21
N ALA A 134 1.48 15.60 -14.96
CA ALA A 134 2.03 16.87 -14.51
C ALA A 134 1.72 17.90 -15.61
N PRO A 135 0.54 18.55 -15.59
CA PRO A 135 0.05 19.34 -16.72
C PRO A 135 0.90 20.58 -17.01
N MET A 136 1.55 21.16 -16.00
CA MET A 136 2.40 22.34 -16.18
C MET A 136 3.57 22.42 -15.22
N VAL A 137 4.52 23.28 -15.57
CA VAL A 137 5.55 23.79 -14.68
C VAL A 137 5.69 25.30 -14.82
N ARG A 138 5.97 25.97 -13.70
CA ARG A 138 6.32 27.39 -13.64
C ARG A 138 7.83 27.55 -13.51
N ALA A 139 8.45 28.21 -14.48
CA ALA A 139 9.88 28.53 -14.45
C ALA A 139 10.19 29.69 -13.48
N GLY A 140 11.47 29.85 -13.13
CA GLY A 140 11.92 30.88 -12.18
C GLY A 140 11.73 32.32 -12.67
N ASP A 141 11.55 32.51 -13.97
CA ASP A 141 11.21 33.80 -14.61
C ASP A 141 9.70 34.07 -14.65
N GLY A 142 8.88 33.19 -14.06
CA GLY A 142 7.42 33.29 -14.01
C GLY A 142 6.69 32.77 -15.23
N GLN A 143 7.37 32.22 -16.24
CA GLN A 143 6.70 31.61 -17.40
C GLN A 143 6.11 30.25 -17.07
N ASP A 144 4.89 30.01 -17.57
CA ASP A 144 4.20 28.73 -17.45
C ASP A 144 4.34 27.92 -18.72
N TYR A 145 4.87 26.70 -18.60
CA TYR A 145 5.01 25.74 -19.67
C TYR A 145 4.04 24.58 -19.42
N PHE A 146 3.12 24.35 -20.35
CA PHE A 146 2.21 23.22 -20.30
C PHE A 146 2.74 22.09 -21.17
N VAL A 147 2.35 20.87 -20.82
CA VAL A 147 2.46 19.76 -21.76
C VAL A 147 1.54 19.98 -22.95
N GLU A 148 1.85 19.35 -24.08
CA GLU A 148 1.05 19.44 -25.31
C GLU A 148 0.87 20.89 -25.82
N GLU A 149 1.86 21.75 -25.56
CA GLU A 149 1.95 23.09 -26.15
C GLU A 149 3.35 23.33 -26.73
N PRO A 150 3.47 24.01 -27.89
CA PRO A 150 4.76 24.41 -28.41
C PRO A 150 5.50 25.37 -27.48
N ALA A 151 6.77 25.08 -27.25
CA ALA A 151 7.69 25.95 -26.53
C ALA A 151 9.01 26.06 -27.28
N LEU A 152 9.76 27.14 -27.06
CA LEU A 152 11.12 27.29 -27.58
C LEU A 152 12.11 26.89 -26.50
N ALA A 153 13.03 25.98 -26.82
CA ALA A 153 14.07 25.53 -25.90
C ALA A 153 15.43 25.40 -26.60
N ASN A 154 16.49 25.52 -25.80
CA ASN A 154 17.83 25.11 -26.21
C ASN A 154 17.95 23.58 -26.09
N ILE A 155 18.20 22.90 -27.21
CA ILE A 155 18.17 21.43 -27.29
C ILE A 155 19.55 20.78 -27.17
N ASP A 156 20.63 21.56 -27.14
CA ASP A 156 22.00 21.03 -27.03
C ASP A 156 22.96 21.95 -26.26
N SER A 157 24.19 21.49 -26.08
CA SER A 157 25.24 22.26 -25.39
C SER A 157 25.80 23.43 -26.23
N THR A 158 25.50 23.46 -27.53
CA THR A 158 26.00 24.50 -28.45
C THR A 158 25.11 25.73 -28.49
N GLY A 159 23.91 25.65 -27.90
CA GLY A 159 22.97 26.77 -27.87
C GLY A 159 21.87 26.70 -28.93
N THR A 160 21.70 25.55 -29.61
CA THR A 160 20.71 25.43 -30.68
C THR A 160 19.30 25.60 -30.13
N LEU A 161 18.63 26.70 -30.53
CA LEU A 161 17.22 26.92 -30.24
C LEU A 161 16.35 26.15 -31.23
N ALA A 162 15.39 25.40 -30.72
CA ALA A 162 14.38 24.73 -31.53
C ALA A 162 13.00 24.76 -30.86
N PRO A 163 11.92 24.80 -31.64
CA PRO A 163 10.59 24.57 -31.11
C PRO A 163 10.47 23.09 -30.69
N VAL A 164 9.86 22.87 -29.53
CA VAL A 164 9.69 21.55 -28.92
C VAL A 164 8.25 21.37 -28.46
N TRP A 165 7.84 20.11 -28.35
CA TRP A 165 6.54 19.67 -27.88
C TRP A 165 6.72 18.85 -26.59
N PRO A 166 6.60 19.48 -25.40
CA PRO A 166 6.72 18.78 -24.12
C PRO A 166 5.59 17.78 -23.93
N THR A 167 5.95 16.53 -23.61
CA THR A 167 4.98 15.46 -23.33
C THR A 167 4.97 15.07 -21.87
N ARG A 168 6.05 15.25 -21.11
CA ARG A 168 6.07 14.94 -19.67
C ARG A 168 6.98 15.88 -18.92
N TRP A 169 6.58 16.27 -17.71
CA TRP A 169 7.46 16.93 -16.73
C TRP A 169 7.80 15.97 -15.61
N PHE A 170 9.07 15.91 -15.21
CA PHE A 170 9.53 15.06 -14.12
C PHE A 170 10.72 15.68 -13.38
N VAL A 171 10.93 15.27 -12.14
CA VAL A 171 12.07 15.69 -11.32
C VAL A 171 13.19 14.67 -11.46
N ARG A 172 14.43 15.13 -11.62
CA ARG A 172 15.64 14.30 -11.54
C ARG A 172 16.69 15.06 -10.73
N ARG A 173 17.17 14.46 -9.64
CA ARG A 173 18.18 15.07 -8.75
C ARG A 173 17.82 16.51 -8.32
N GLY A 174 16.56 16.74 -8.00
CA GLY A 174 16.03 18.03 -7.56
C GLY A 174 15.77 19.07 -8.65
N ALA A 175 16.10 18.80 -9.92
CA ALA A 175 15.81 19.66 -11.05
C ALA A 175 14.65 19.12 -11.90
N ILE A 176 13.84 20.02 -12.49
CA ILE A 176 12.74 19.63 -13.39
C ILE A 176 13.26 19.48 -14.82
N PHE A 177 12.84 18.40 -15.46
CA PHE A 177 13.10 18.07 -16.87
C PHE A 177 11.78 17.85 -17.61
N ALA A 178 11.81 18.09 -18.91
CA ALA A 178 10.78 17.68 -19.86
C ALA A 178 11.25 16.48 -20.67
N LYS A 179 10.38 15.50 -20.92
CA LYS A 179 10.45 14.71 -22.16
C LYS A 179 9.74 15.51 -23.24
N ALA A 180 10.38 15.72 -24.38
CA ALA A 180 9.82 16.52 -25.46
C ALA A 180 10.23 16.00 -26.84
N HIS A 181 9.31 16.08 -27.80
CA HIS A 181 9.64 15.89 -29.22
C HIS A 181 10.12 17.20 -29.82
N ARG A 182 11.03 17.13 -30.79
CA ARG A 182 11.38 18.28 -31.61
C ARG A 182 10.23 18.60 -32.56
N LEU A 183 9.93 19.88 -32.74
CA LEU A 183 9.05 20.33 -33.82
C LEU A 183 9.91 20.72 -35.02
N ARG A 184 9.54 20.24 -36.20
CA ARG A 184 10.18 20.58 -37.48
C ARG A 184 9.20 21.35 -38.35
N CYS A 185 9.71 22.23 -39.20
CA CYS A 185 8.89 22.81 -40.25
C CYS A 185 8.56 21.72 -41.29
N ASN A 186 7.34 21.72 -41.80
CA ASN A 186 7.00 20.93 -42.97
C ASN A 186 7.67 21.48 -44.24
N ASP A 187 7.58 20.76 -45.35
CA ASP A 187 8.22 21.13 -46.63
C ASP A 187 7.76 22.50 -47.15
N MET A 188 6.49 22.87 -46.90
CA MET A 188 5.94 24.18 -47.26
C MET A 188 6.27 25.30 -46.27
N GLN A 189 6.92 24.98 -45.16
CA GLN A 189 7.28 25.89 -44.06
C GLN A 189 6.10 26.69 -43.47
N ASP A 190 4.87 26.20 -43.61
CA ASP A 190 3.66 26.86 -43.09
C ASP A 190 3.16 26.23 -41.77
N LYS A 191 3.69 25.05 -41.40
CA LYS A 191 3.28 24.32 -40.18
C LYS A 191 4.45 23.71 -39.44
N LEU A 192 4.26 23.55 -38.13
CA LEU A 192 5.14 22.72 -37.29
C LEU A 192 4.63 21.28 -37.31
N VAL A 193 5.53 20.31 -37.41
CA VAL A 193 5.23 18.88 -37.40
C VAL A 193 6.02 18.23 -36.28
N ILE A 194 5.36 17.35 -35.53
CA ILE A 194 6.03 16.60 -34.47
C ILE A 194 6.93 15.54 -35.08
N ASP A 195 8.23 15.58 -34.74
CA ASP A 195 9.18 14.52 -35.06
C ASP A 195 8.96 13.32 -34.14
N SER A 196 8.01 12.46 -34.51
CA SER A 196 7.67 11.24 -33.76
C SER A 196 8.54 10.04 -34.10
N LEU A 197 9.34 10.11 -35.17
CA LEU A 197 10.27 9.05 -35.57
C LEU A 197 11.54 9.06 -34.71
N SER A 198 11.94 10.24 -34.22
CA SER A 198 13.06 10.40 -33.30
C SER A 198 12.63 10.14 -31.85
N GLU A 199 13.53 9.60 -31.03
CA GLU A 199 13.29 9.46 -29.59
C GLU A 199 13.05 10.82 -28.92
N CYS A 200 12.22 10.82 -27.87
CA CYS A 200 12.00 11.99 -27.02
C CYS A 200 13.33 12.48 -26.43
N MET A 201 13.58 13.79 -26.54
CA MET A 201 14.69 14.44 -25.87
C MET A 201 14.33 14.72 -24.41
N GLU A 202 15.32 14.66 -23.53
CA GLU A 202 15.19 15.10 -22.13
C GLU A 202 15.83 16.47 -21.93
N ILE A 203 15.01 17.49 -21.76
CA ILE A 203 15.43 18.90 -21.73
C ILE A 203 15.22 19.47 -20.31
N PRO A 204 16.25 20.01 -19.63
CA PRO A 204 16.05 20.62 -18.32
C PRO A 204 15.23 21.91 -18.44
N LEU A 205 14.37 22.21 -17.46
CA LEU A 205 13.49 23.39 -17.48
C LEU A 205 14.25 24.71 -17.75
N ARG A 206 15.47 24.84 -17.22
CA ARG A 206 16.33 26.02 -17.43
C ARG A 206 16.72 26.27 -18.90
N ALA A 207 16.57 25.28 -19.78
CA ALA A 207 16.86 25.41 -21.20
C ALA A 207 15.63 25.91 -22.00
N PHE A 208 14.45 25.97 -21.39
CA PHE A 208 13.27 26.57 -22.01
C PHE A 208 13.39 28.10 -21.98
N VAL A 209 13.06 28.72 -23.12
CA VAL A 209 13.26 30.16 -23.36
C VAL A 209 11.91 30.87 -23.51
N LEU A 210 11.02 30.35 -24.36
CA LEU A 210 9.70 30.95 -24.61
C LEU A 210 8.60 29.92 -24.39
N SER A 211 7.69 30.23 -23.46
CA SER A 211 6.40 29.55 -23.33
C SER A 211 5.50 29.83 -24.53
N PHE A 212 4.46 29.02 -24.71
CA PHE A 212 3.52 29.14 -25.83
C PHE A 212 3.02 30.57 -26.08
N PRO A 213 2.53 31.34 -25.08
CA PRO A 213 2.03 32.70 -25.33
C PRO A 213 3.12 33.66 -25.86
N LYS A 214 4.36 33.54 -25.35
CA LYS A 214 5.46 34.36 -25.86
C LYS A 214 5.92 33.90 -27.23
N LEU A 215 5.93 32.59 -27.48
CA LEU A 215 6.26 32.04 -28.80
C LEU A 215 5.22 32.44 -29.84
N ASP A 216 3.93 32.45 -29.51
CA ASP A 216 2.83 32.94 -30.38
C ASP A 216 3.11 34.37 -30.86
N ILE A 217 3.63 35.23 -29.98
CA ILE A 217 4.01 36.61 -30.32
C ILE A 217 5.34 36.67 -31.10
N MET A 218 6.34 35.87 -30.73
CA MET A 218 7.72 36.00 -31.21
C MET A 218 8.11 35.06 -32.36
N HIS A 219 7.25 34.12 -32.78
CA HIS A 219 7.61 33.06 -33.74
C HIS A 219 8.25 33.59 -35.03
N THR A 220 7.75 34.72 -35.56
CA THR A 220 8.29 35.35 -36.78
C THR A 220 9.74 35.83 -36.59
N TYR A 221 10.11 36.32 -35.39
CA TYR A 221 11.50 36.72 -35.09
C TYR A 221 12.47 35.54 -35.18
N TYR A 222 12.00 34.34 -34.82
CA TYR A 222 12.78 33.10 -34.88
C TYR A 222 12.65 32.36 -36.23
N GLY A 223 11.97 32.96 -37.23
CA GLY A 223 11.75 32.32 -38.53
C GLY A 223 10.92 31.04 -38.46
N LEU A 224 10.01 30.93 -37.48
CA LEU A 224 9.17 29.76 -37.27
C LEU A 224 7.75 29.99 -37.83
N PRO A 225 7.03 28.94 -38.27
CA PRO A 225 5.61 29.00 -38.56
C PRO A 225 4.77 29.36 -37.33
N ASN A 226 3.50 29.69 -37.54
CA ASN A 226 2.59 29.99 -36.44
C ASN A 226 2.49 28.79 -35.47
N PRO A 227 2.80 28.95 -34.17
CA PRO A 227 2.81 27.84 -33.22
C PRO A 227 1.42 27.29 -32.91
N ARG A 228 0.34 27.90 -33.40
CA ARG A 228 -1.02 27.32 -33.38
C ARG A 228 -1.25 26.32 -34.50
N SER A 229 -0.41 26.30 -35.53
CA SER A 229 -0.53 25.38 -36.66
C SER A 229 0.47 24.22 -36.52
N VAL A 230 0.06 23.22 -35.72
CA VAL A 230 0.87 22.02 -35.47
C VAL A 230 0.17 20.79 -36.06
N ASP A 231 0.89 19.99 -36.83
CA ASP A 231 0.45 18.66 -37.25
C ASP A 231 0.88 17.62 -36.21
N THR A 232 -0.12 17.12 -35.48
CA THR A 232 0.05 16.14 -34.41
C THR A 232 -0.10 14.70 -34.88
N LYS A 233 -0.43 14.44 -36.16
CA LYS A 233 -0.76 13.10 -36.67
C LYS A 233 0.37 12.07 -36.54
N GLY A 234 1.61 12.53 -36.37
CA GLY A 234 2.77 11.67 -36.13
C GLY A 234 2.75 10.95 -34.77
N LEU A 235 2.06 11.48 -33.76
CA LEU A 235 1.83 10.84 -32.46
C LEU A 235 0.39 10.31 -32.44
N GLN A 236 0.21 8.99 -32.58
CA GLN A 236 -1.08 8.25 -32.46
C GLN A 236 -2.32 9.15 -32.33
N ALA A 237 -2.76 9.77 -33.44
CA ALA A 237 -3.96 10.61 -33.57
C ALA A 237 -4.34 11.46 -32.31
N ILE A 238 -3.39 12.18 -31.70
CA ILE A 238 -3.72 13.12 -30.62
C ILE A 238 -4.27 14.42 -31.24
N GLU A 239 -5.57 14.68 -31.13
CA GLU A 239 -6.13 16.03 -31.35
C GLU A 239 -5.85 16.89 -30.13
N ALA A 240 -4.70 17.58 -30.12
CA ALA A 240 -4.35 18.51 -29.05
C ALA A 240 -4.95 19.89 -29.32
N GLU A 241 -5.74 20.41 -28.38
CA GLU A 241 -6.27 21.78 -28.43
C GLU A 241 -5.19 22.79 -28.03
N LEU A 242 -5.01 23.86 -28.83
CA LEU A 242 -4.03 24.93 -28.58
C LEU A 242 -4.74 26.29 -28.38
N PRO A 243 -4.45 27.03 -27.29
CA PRO A 243 -3.62 26.64 -26.15
C PRO A 243 -4.20 25.43 -25.39
N ASN A 244 -3.37 24.77 -24.59
CA ASN A 244 -3.78 23.65 -23.74
C ASN A 244 -5.00 24.07 -22.89
N PRO A 245 -6.06 23.25 -22.81
CA PRO A 245 -7.28 23.59 -22.07
C PRO A 245 -7.03 23.99 -20.61
N TRP A 246 -6.01 23.43 -19.96
CA TRP A 246 -5.63 23.80 -18.59
C TRP A 246 -5.04 25.20 -18.52
N ARG A 247 -4.32 25.69 -19.52
CA ARG A 247 -3.84 27.08 -19.56
C ARG A 247 -5.03 28.05 -19.50
N THR A 248 -6.04 27.79 -20.31
CA THR A 248 -7.27 28.61 -20.37
C THR A 248 -8.02 28.57 -19.04
N LYS A 249 -8.22 27.38 -18.46
CA LYS A 249 -8.91 27.21 -17.16
C LYS A 249 -8.14 27.83 -16.00
N ALA A 250 -6.81 27.74 -16.02
CA ALA A 250 -5.96 28.22 -14.94
C ALA A 250 -5.86 29.73 -14.89
N ALA A 251 -5.97 30.43 -16.03
CA ALA A 251 -5.90 31.88 -16.11
C ALA A 251 -4.70 32.48 -15.33
N GLY A 252 -3.54 31.81 -15.40
CA GLY A 252 -2.32 32.21 -14.69
C GLY A 252 -2.12 31.59 -13.29
N LEU A 253 -3.04 30.76 -12.80
CA LEU A 253 -2.82 29.93 -11.61
C LEU A 253 -1.95 28.71 -11.97
N ARG A 254 -1.29 28.12 -10.96
CA ARG A 254 -0.59 26.84 -11.17
C ARG A 254 -1.60 25.70 -11.27
N VAL A 255 -1.30 24.71 -12.12
CA VAL A 255 -2.05 23.45 -12.21
C VAL A 255 -1.17 22.32 -11.70
N LEU A 256 -1.60 21.66 -10.63
CA LEU A 256 -0.85 20.62 -9.95
C LEU A 256 -1.58 19.28 -10.07
N SER A 257 -0.83 18.23 -10.45
CA SER A 257 -1.33 16.86 -10.46
C SER A 257 -1.38 16.28 -9.04
N LEU A 258 -2.47 15.61 -8.68
CA LEU A 258 -2.63 15.00 -7.36
C LEU A 258 -3.08 13.52 -7.46
N PRO A 259 -2.14 12.55 -7.52
CA PRO A 259 -2.50 11.15 -7.59
C PRO A 259 -3.12 10.64 -6.27
N LEU A 260 -4.06 9.71 -6.39
CA LEU A 260 -4.82 9.12 -5.28
C LEU A 260 -4.66 7.59 -5.26
N TRP A 261 -4.43 7.03 -4.07
CA TRP A 261 -4.67 5.61 -3.80
C TRP A 261 -6.11 5.47 -3.29
N LEU A 262 -6.99 4.88 -4.10
CA LEU A 262 -8.34 4.54 -3.64
C LEU A 262 -8.32 3.15 -3.03
N TYR A 263 -9.09 2.98 -1.96
CA TYR A 263 -9.20 1.70 -1.27
C TYR A 263 -10.65 1.33 -1.05
N CYS A 264 -10.98 0.07 -1.34
CA CYS A 264 -12.28 -0.49 -1.05
C CYS A 264 -12.18 -1.83 -0.34
N ASP A 265 -13.00 -2.01 0.70
CA ASP A 265 -13.09 -3.26 1.44
C ASP A 265 -14.48 -3.48 2.01
N ASP A 266 -14.69 -4.65 2.60
CA ASP A 266 -15.79 -4.90 3.50
C ASP A 266 -15.37 -5.07 4.96
N THR A 267 -16.28 -4.67 5.86
CA THR A 267 -16.13 -4.89 7.29
C THR A 267 -17.46 -5.31 7.89
N SER A 268 -17.44 -5.94 9.06
CA SER A 268 -18.67 -6.31 9.75
C SER A 268 -19.11 -5.20 10.69
N GLY A 269 -20.37 -4.80 10.62
CA GLY A 269 -20.99 -3.90 11.60
C GLY A 269 -21.29 -4.55 12.96
N ASN A 270 -20.88 -5.81 13.16
CA ASN A 270 -21.08 -6.56 14.38
C ASN A 270 -19.77 -6.80 15.15
N VAL A 271 -19.90 -7.10 16.45
CA VAL A 271 -18.79 -7.57 17.30
C VAL A 271 -18.25 -8.91 16.81
N SER A 272 -19.10 -9.77 16.23
CA SER A 272 -18.67 -10.95 15.48
C SER A 272 -18.48 -10.59 14.00
N LYS A 273 -17.62 -11.30 13.26
CA LYS A 273 -17.43 -11.10 11.81
C LYS A 273 -18.61 -11.61 10.96
N LYS A 274 -19.72 -12.07 11.56
CA LYS A 274 -20.85 -12.69 10.86
C LYS A 274 -21.99 -11.70 10.69
N TRP A 275 -22.51 -11.61 9.46
CA TRP A 275 -23.67 -10.80 9.06
C TRP A 275 -23.46 -9.28 9.19
N ASN A 276 -24.37 -8.49 8.60
CA ASN A 276 -24.30 -7.01 8.58
C ASN A 276 -23.00 -6.45 7.96
N LYS A 277 -22.72 -6.87 6.72
CA LYS A 277 -21.58 -6.40 5.93
C LYS A 277 -21.73 -4.90 5.63
N HIS A 278 -20.65 -4.14 5.78
CA HIS A 278 -20.53 -2.76 5.36
C HIS A 278 -19.43 -2.67 4.31
N ASN A 279 -19.76 -2.20 3.12
CA ASN A 279 -18.77 -1.78 2.13
C ASN A 279 -18.23 -0.41 2.52
N LEU A 280 -16.96 -0.13 2.23
CA LEU A 280 -16.33 1.14 2.56
C LEU A 280 -15.37 1.60 1.45
N PHE A 281 -15.29 2.92 1.28
CA PHE A 281 -14.29 3.59 0.44
C PHE A 281 -13.44 4.53 1.29
N LEU A 282 -12.12 4.36 1.16
CA LEU A 282 -11.09 5.22 1.75
C LEU A 282 -10.14 5.69 0.65
N PHE A 283 -9.31 6.68 0.96
CA PHE A 283 -8.19 7.04 0.09
C PHE A 283 -6.99 7.60 0.84
N ILE A 284 -5.84 7.57 0.19
CA ILE A 284 -4.60 8.25 0.59
C ILE A 284 -4.14 9.12 -0.58
N LEU A 285 -3.57 10.29 -0.29
CA LEU A 285 -2.83 11.08 -1.29
C LEU A 285 -1.54 10.35 -1.70
N ALA A 286 -1.48 9.85 -2.93
CA ALA A 286 -0.35 9.07 -3.41
C ALA A 286 0.93 9.90 -3.57
N GLY A 287 0.81 11.23 -3.69
CA GLY A 287 1.95 12.15 -3.70
C GLY A 287 2.70 12.22 -2.36
N LEU A 288 2.18 11.64 -1.27
CA LEU A 288 2.89 11.61 0.00
C LEU A 288 4.10 10.67 -0.04
N LEU A 289 5.18 11.08 0.62
CA LEU A 289 6.31 10.20 0.91
C LEU A 289 5.83 8.98 1.72
N GLN A 290 6.44 7.80 1.50
CA GLN A 290 6.00 6.53 2.09
C GLN A 290 5.80 6.60 3.61
N GLU A 291 6.74 7.23 4.32
CA GLU A 291 6.72 7.37 5.77
C GLU A 291 5.51 8.16 6.29
N HIS A 292 4.92 9.01 5.44
CA HIS A 292 3.70 9.78 5.72
C HIS A 292 2.46 9.05 5.20
N ALA A 293 2.49 8.50 3.98
CA ALA A 293 1.36 7.81 3.36
C ALA A 293 0.81 6.68 4.24
N LEU A 294 1.68 5.90 4.90
CA LEU A 294 1.28 4.75 5.72
C LEU A 294 0.73 5.14 7.12
N ARG A 295 0.68 6.42 7.47
CA ARG A 295 0.18 6.87 8.78
C ARG A 295 -1.35 6.88 8.77
N PRO A 296 -2.02 6.38 9.83
CA PRO A 296 -3.48 6.48 9.95
C PRO A 296 -4.03 7.91 9.79
N TYR A 297 -3.22 8.91 10.13
CA TYR A 297 -3.53 10.33 9.97
C TYR A 297 -3.79 10.77 8.51
N ASN A 298 -3.21 10.07 7.52
CA ASN A 298 -3.34 10.38 6.08
C ASN A 298 -4.31 9.43 5.35
N ILE A 299 -5.09 8.65 6.11
CA ILE A 299 -6.15 7.80 5.55
C ILE A 299 -7.47 8.56 5.67
N HIS A 300 -8.11 8.83 4.53
CA HIS A 300 -9.31 9.64 4.45
C HIS A 300 -10.53 8.79 4.13
N PHE A 301 -11.65 9.12 4.76
CA PHE A 301 -12.94 8.44 4.56
C PHE A 301 -13.75 9.11 3.45
N LEU A 302 -14.31 8.30 2.53
CA LEU A 302 -15.25 8.77 1.50
C LEU A 302 -16.67 8.27 1.76
N SER A 303 -16.87 6.97 1.93
CA SER A 303 -18.23 6.43 1.99
C SER A 303 -18.27 5.08 2.71
N THR A 304 -19.40 4.76 3.32
CA THR A 304 -19.71 3.40 3.79
C THR A 304 -21.19 3.12 3.67
N SER A 305 -21.57 1.89 3.36
CA SER A 305 -22.97 1.45 3.36
C SER A 305 -23.08 -0.03 3.68
N ASN A 306 -24.13 -0.41 4.39
CA ASN A 306 -24.54 -1.80 4.60
C ASN A 306 -25.68 -2.24 3.68
N LEU A 307 -26.18 -1.33 2.83
CA LEU A 307 -27.26 -1.57 1.89
C LEU A 307 -26.76 -1.49 0.45
N ALA A 308 -26.10 -0.37 0.10
CA ALA A 308 -25.61 -0.13 -1.25
C ALA A 308 -24.44 -1.04 -1.60
N SER A 309 -24.43 -1.51 -2.85
CA SER A 309 -23.32 -2.30 -3.39
C SER A 309 -22.06 -1.46 -3.54
N LEU A 310 -20.91 -2.12 -3.73
CA LEU A 310 -19.64 -1.44 -3.93
C LEU A 310 -19.67 -0.53 -5.17
N LEU A 311 -20.13 -1.07 -6.31
CA LEU A 311 -20.19 -0.31 -7.56
C LEU A 311 -21.23 0.82 -7.50
N GLU A 312 -22.36 0.60 -6.83
CA GLU A 312 -23.36 1.66 -6.61
C GLU A 312 -22.80 2.82 -5.77
N MET A 313 -22.04 2.52 -4.71
CA MET A 313 -21.34 3.55 -3.94
C MET A 313 -20.26 4.27 -4.74
N LEU A 314 -19.61 3.57 -5.67
CA LEU A 314 -18.57 4.12 -6.54
C LEU A 314 -19.14 5.14 -7.54
N GLU A 315 -20.43 5.06 -7.90
CA GLU A 315 -21.08 6.00 -8.83
C GLU A 315 -20.76 7.46 -8.50
N GLN A 316 -21.02 7.85 -7.25
CA GLN A 316 -20.87 9.23 -6.82
C GLN A 316 -19.40 9.64 -6.71
N ILE A 317 -18.53 8.72 -6.28
CA ILE A 317 -17.09 8.94 -6.15
C ILE A 317 -16.47 9.12 -7.54
N ALA A 318 -16.79 8.23 -8.49
CA ALA A 318 -16.30 8.28 -9.85
C ALA A 318 -16.78 9.53 -10.59
N SER A 319 -18.05 9.93 -10.40
CA SER A 319 -18.57 11.18 -10.96
C SER A 319 -17.87 12.42 -10.40
N GLU A 320 -17.57 12.45 -9.09
CA GLU A 320 -16.80 13.55 -8.49
C GLU A 320 -15.37 13.58 -9.03
N ILE A 321 -14.68 12.44 -9.11
CA ILE A 321 -13.33 12.36 -9.69
C ILE A 321 -13.33 12.83 -11.15
N ARG A 322 -14.25 12.35 -11.98
CA ARG A 322 -14.36 12.77 -13.40
C ARG A 322 -14.57 14.28 -13.52
N LYS A 323 -15.43 14.84 -12.67
CA LYS A 323 -15.63 16.29 -12.61
C LYS A 323 -14.32 17.01 -12.29
N LEU A 324 -13.59 16.57 -11.27
CA LEU A 324 -12.32 17.19 -10.88
C LEU A 324 -11.22 16.99 -11.93
N GLN A 325 -11.19 15.86 -12.66
CA GLN A 325 -10.30 15.63 -13.80
C GLN A 325 -10.61 16.53 -15.00
N THR A 326 -11.83 17.04 -15.09
CA THR A 326 -12.30 17.86 -16.23
C THR A 326 -12.24 19.35 -15.91
N GLU A 327 -12.72 19.76 -14.74
CA GLU A 327 -12.85 21.16 -14.34
C GLU A 327 -11.66 21.65 -13.50
N GLY A 328 -10.97 20.73 -12.81
CA GLY A 328 -9.97 21.05 -11.79
C GLY A 328 -10.60 21.53 -10.49
N LEU A 329 -9.79 21.60 -9.43
CA LEU A 329 -10.21 22.10 -8.12
C LEU A 329 -9.36 23.31 -7.73
N CYS A 330 -9.95 24.50 -7.75
CA CYS A 330 -9.28 25.70 -7.25
C CYS A 330 -9.22 25.67 -5.71
N VAL A 331 -8.01 25.66 -5.16
CA VAL A 331 -7.75 25.58 -3.71
C VAL A 331 -6.66 26.55 -3.30
N TRP A 332 -6.61 26.85 -2.01
CA TRP A 332 -5.49 27.56 -1.41
C TRP A 332 -4.37 26.60 -1.05
N ASP A 333 -3.17 26.90 -1.54
CA ASP A 333 -1.94 26.19 -1.18
C ASP A 333 -1.23 26.93 -0.04
N CYS A 334 -1.17 26.31 1.14
CA CYS A 334 -0.55 26.96 2.31
C CYS A 334 0.98 27.06 2.26
N GLU A 335 1.64 26.31 1.37
CA GLU A 335 3.09 26.36 1.20
C GLU A 335 3.49 27.41 0.16
N LEU A 336 2.76 27.49 -0.96
CA LEU A 336 2.99 28.49 -2.00
C LEU A 336 2.35 29.85 -1.68
N ASN A 337 1.41 29.89 -0.73
CA ASN A 337 0.66 31.09 -0.36
C ASN A 337 -0.07 31.72 -1.55
N GLU A 338 -0.62 30.89 -2.43
CA GLU A 338 -1.40 31.28 -3.61
C GLU A 338 -2.54 30.28 -3.88
N TYR A 339 -3.46 30.65 -4.76
CA TYR A 339 -4.44 29.72 -5.29
C TYR A 339 -3.82 28.86 -6.39
N VAL A 340 -4.17 27.57 -6.41
CA VAL A 340 -3.75 26.60 -7.41
C VAL A 340 -4.95 25.78 -7.87
N ILE A 341 -4.90 25.25 -9.08
CA ILE A 341 -5.83 24.25 -9.58
C ILE A 341 -5.22 22.86 -9.33
N LEU A 342 -5.90 22.03 -8.55
CA LEU A 342 -5.56 20.62 -8.43
C LEU A 342 -6.29 19.79 -9.47
N VAL A 343 -5.58 18.83 -10.05
CA VAL A 343 -6.13 17.82 -10.96
C VAL A 343 -5.91 16.46 -10.32
N PRO A 344 -6.88 15.94 -9.55
CA PRO A 344 -6.74 14.64 -8.94
C PRO A 344 -6.95 13.52 -9.96
N TRP A 345 -6.20 12.43 -9.82
CA TRP A 345 -6.38 11.22 -10.62
C TRP A 345 -6.10 9.97 -9.80
N VAL A 346 -6.59 8.82 -10.23
CA VAL A 346 -6.45 7.57 -9.47
C VAL A 346 -5.22 6.82 -9.94
N LEU A 347 -4.22 6.71 -9.07
CA LEU A 347 -3.01 5.94 -9.36
C LEU A 347 -3.30 4.44 -9.33
N ALA A 348 -4.09 4.00 -8.35
CA ALA A 348 -4.58 2.62 -8.30
C ALA A 348 -5.74 2.42 -7.32
N PHE A 349 -6.48 1.34 -7.53
CA PHE A 349 -7.53 0.83 -6.64
C PHE A 349 -7.05 -0.38 -5.84
N LEU A 350 -6.94 -0.20 -4.53
CA LEU A 350 -6.51 -1.19 -3.57
C LEU A 350 -7.75 -1.89 -2.99
N GLY A 351 -7.71 -3.21 -2.92
CA GLY A 351 -8.88 -4.00 -2.51
C GLY A 351 -8.55 -5.48 -2.47
N ASP A 352 -9.47 -6.29 -1.96
CA ASP A 352 -9.28 -7.74 -1.95
C ASP A 352 -9.64 -8.30 -3.33
N ASN A 353 -9.28 -9.55 -3.61
CA ASN A 353 -9.53 -10.04 -4.97
C ASN A 353 -11.00 -10.13 -5.33
N PRO A 354 -11.93 -10.49 -4.44
CA PRO A 354 -13.35 -10.28 -4.67
C PRO A 354 -13.70 -8.84 -5.08
N MET A 355 -13.23 -7.82 -4.35
CA MET A 355 -13.48 -6.41 -4.68
C MET A 355 -12.85 -6.01 -6.02
N GLN A 356 -11.59 -6.36 -6.24
CA GLN A 356 -10.88 -6.05 -7.49
C GLN A 356 -11.47 -6.80 -8.70
N SER A 357 -11.98 -8.03 -8.50
CA SER A 357 -12.73 -8.77 -9.51
C SER A 357 -14.01 -8.03 -9.88
N GLU A 358 -14.73 -7.50 -8.90
CA GLU A 358 -15.95 -6.72 -9.13
C GLU A 358 -15.64 -5.39 -9.83
N LEU A 359 -14.59 -4.68 -9.39
CA LEU A 359 -14.11 -3.45 -10.03
C LEU A 359 -13.71 -3.67 -11.50
N ALA A 360 -13.17 -4.84 -11.85
CA ALA A 360 -12.78 -5.20 -13.21
C ALA A 360 -13.93 -5.77 -14.06
N SER A 361 -15.18 -5.74 -13.58
CA SER A 361 -16.31 -6.41 -14.23
C SER A 361 -16.01 -7.88 -14.56
N HIS A 362 -15.24 -8.57 -13.72
CA HIS A 362 -14.82 -9.96 -13.92
C HIS A 362 -15.81 -10.93 -13.26
N ILE A 363 -16.13 -12.01 -13.97
CA ILE A 363 -17.12 -13.04 -13.60
C ILE A 363 -16.82 -13.79 -12.29
N GLY A 364 -15.56 -13.78 -11.86
CA GLY A 364 -15.09 -14.43 -10.64
C GLY A 364 -14.50 -15.82 -10.85
N LEU A 365 -14.06 -16.46 -9.77
CA LEU A 365 -13.21 -17.67 -9.81
C LEU A 365 -13.87 -18.91 -10.42
N ASN A 366 -15.21 -18.94 -10.48
CA ASN A 366 -15.95 -20.06 -11.07
C ASN A 366 -16.22 -19.86 -12.57
N GLY A 367 -15.80 -18.73 -13.15
CA GLY A 367 -15.91 -18.48 -14.58
C GLY A 367 -14.89 -19.25 -15.40
N LYS A 368 -15.13 -19.30 -16.72
CA LYS A 368 -14.21 -19.89 -17.69
C LYS A 368 -12.84 -19.23 -17.62
N PHE A 369 -12.81 -17.90 -17.69
CA PHE A 369 -11.67 -17.06 -17.37
C PHE A 369 -11.80 -16.68 -15.90
N PHE A 370 -10.91 -17.22 -15.07
CA PHE A 370 -10.98 -17.07 -13.61
C PHE A 370 -10.00 -16.04 -13.07
N CYS A 371 -9.12 -15.50 -13.93
CA CYS A 371 -8.18 -14.45 -13.60
C CYS A 371 -8.67 -13.12 -14.19
N ARG A 372 -8.75 -12.10 -13.35
CA ARG A 372 -9.08 -10.75 -13.80
C ARG A 372 -7.92 -10.02 -14.50
N VAL A 373 -6.69 -10.52 -14.42
CA VAL A 373 -5.50 -9.82 -14.95
C VAL A 373 -5.11 -10.34 -16.32
N CYS A 374 -5.37 -11.62 -16.60
CA CYS A 374 -4.89 -12.28 -17.81
C CYS A 374 -5.91 -13.27 -18.37
N HIS A 375 -5.63 -13.76 -19.57
CA HIS A 375 -6.52 -14.61 -20.35
C HIS A 375 -6.49 -16.10 -19.97
N VAL A 376 -5.92 -16.45 -18.81
CA VAL A 376 -5.88 -17.86 -18.39
C VAL A 376 -7.29 -18.39 -18.15
N ARG A 377 -7.60 -19.51 -18.82
CA ARG A 377 -8.89 -20.20 -18.67
C ARG A 377 -8.76 -21.56 -17.98
N GLY A 378 -9.85 -21.99 -17.35
CA GLY A 378 -9.98 -23.28 -16.68
C GLY A 378 -9.86 -24.48 -17.63
N LYS A 379 -10.38 -25.64 -17.23
CA LYS A 379 -10.51 -26.79 -18.16
C LYS A 379 -11.50 -26.40 -19.26
N ASP A 380 -11.08 -26.54 -20.51
CA ASP A 380 -11.86 -26.22 -21.69
C ASP A 380 -11.70 -27.37 -22.70
N LYS A 381 -12.75 -27.65 -23.49
CA LYS A 381 -12.70 -28.69 -24.53
C LYS A 381 -11.80 -28.28 -25.68
N ASP A 382 -11.66 -26.97 -25.89
CA ASP A 382 -10.91 -26.39 -27.00
C ASP A 382 -9.39 -26.33 -26.75
N ARG A 383 -8.95 -26.60 -25.51
CA ARG A 383 -7.51 -26.64 -25.17
C ARG A 383 -6.95 -28.03 -25.52
N PRO A 384 -5.82 -28.13 -26.25
CA PRO A 384 -5.18 -29.41 -26.55
C PRO A 384 -4.86 -30.20 -25.26
N PRO A 385 -4.96 -31.54 -25.27
CA PRO A 385 -4.54 -32.34 -24.14
C PRO A 385 -3.00 -32.38 -24.00
N GLY A 386 -2.52 -32.77 -22.82
CA GLY A 386 -1.09 -32.94 -22.56
C GLY A 386 -0.28 -31.64 -22.62
N THR A 387 1.00 -31.76 -22.96
CA THR A 387 2.02 -30.70 -22.90
C THR A 387 1.66 -29.46 -23.73
N LEU A 388 1.04 -29.64 -24.90
CA LEU A 388 0.63 -28.52 -25.76
C LEU A 388 -0.41 -27.62 -25.08
N GLY A 389 -1.39 -28.20 -24.38
CA GLY A 389 -2.36 -27.43 -23.60
C GLY A 389 -1.74 -26.75 -22.37
N GLU A 390 -0.69 -27.33 -21.81
CA GLU A 390 0.04 -26.72 -20.70
C GLU A 390 0.84 -25.49 -21.15
N VAL A 391 1.49 -25.56 -22.31
CA VAL A 391 2.16 -24.40 -22.93
C VAL A 391 1.15 -23.30 -23.25
N GLU A 392 0.01 -23.65 -23.86
CA GLU A 392 -1.04 -22.67 -24.17
C GLU A 392 -1.55 -21.98 -22.90
N ARG A 393 -1.72 -22.72 -21.79
CA ARG A 393 -2.11 -22.13 -20.50
C ARG A 393 -1.09 -21.10 -19.99
N VAL A 394 0.20 -21.34 -20.16
CA VAL A 394 1.25 -20.39 -19.77
C VAL A 394 1.21 -19.16 -20.68
N VAL A 395 1.04 -19.33 -21.98
CA VAL A 395 0.90 -18.21 -22.93
C VAL A 395 -0.31 -17.34 -22.60
N GLU A 396 -1.47 -17.95 -22.35
CA GLU A 396 -2.68 -17.24 -21.92
C GLU A 396 -2.48 -16.50 -20.58
N PHE A 397 -1.74 -17.11 -19.63
CA PHE A 397 -1.40 -16.48 -18.36
C PHE A 397 -0.53 -15.23 -18.54
N MET A 398 0.35 -15.22 -19.54
CA MET A 398 1.22 -14.09 -19.86
C MET A 398 0.51 -12.99 -20.67
N LYS A 399 -0.70 -13.21 -21.18
CA LYS A 399 -1.47 -12.23 -21.96
C LYS A 399 -2.37 -11.38 -21.05
N PRO A 400 -2.04 -10.10 -20.78
CA PRO A 400 -2.83 -9.24 -19.90
C PRO A 400 -4.19 -8.87 -20.52
N CYS A 401 -5.19 -8.62 -19.68
CA CYS A 401 -6.47 -8.03 -20.05
C CYS A 401 -6.38 -6.50 -20.05
N THR A 402 -7.17 -5.85 -20.92
CA THR A 402 -7.18 -4.39 -21.07
C THR A 402 -8.54 -3.78 -20.78
N ARG A 403 -8.53 -2.49 -20.43
CA ARG A 403 -9.75 -1.68 -20.23
C ARG A 403 -10.65 -1.70 -21.47
N ASP A 404 -10.06 -1.53 -22.65
CA ASP A 404 -10.81 -1.36 -23.90
C ASP A 404 -11.42 -2.68 -24.39
N GLU A 405 -10.73 -3.81 -24.18
CA GLU A 405 -11.33 -5.15 -24.37
C GLU A 405 -12.61 -5.29 -23.53
N THR A 406 -12.54 -4.93 -22.24
CA THR A 406 -13.70 -5.03 -21.34
C THR A 406 -14.84 -4.10 -21.75
N LEU A 407 -14.54 -2.85 -22.08
CA LEU A 407 -15.55 -1.90 -22.56
C LEU A 407 -16.19 -2.36 -23.86
N THR A 408 -15.42 -2.90 -24.81
CA THR A 408 -15.95 -3.43 -26.07
C THR A 408 -16.97 -4.53 -25.82
N VAL A 409 -16.66 -5.47 -24.93
CA VAL A 409 -17.57 -6.56 -24.57
C VAL A 409 -18.82 -6.03 -23.86
N LEU A 410 -18.69 -5.08 -22.92
CA LEU A 410 -19.86 -4.52 -22.21
C LEU A 410 -20.78 -3.74 -23.15
N HIS A 411 -20.24 -2.95 -24.08
CA HIS A 411 -21.04 -2.28 -25.11
C HIS A 411 -21.76 -3.30 -25.98
N LYS A 412 -21.08 -4.38 -26.40
CA LYS A 412 -21.72 -5.43 -27.18
C LYS A 412 -22.82 -6.15 -26.40
N GLN A 413 -22.63 -6.41 -25.11
CA GLN A 413 -23.66 -6.98 -24.24
C GLN A 413 -24.88 -6.06 -24.14
N LEU A 414 -24.67 -4.74 -24.02
CA LEU A 414 -25.75 -3.77 -24.04
C LEU A 414 -26.48 -3.73 -25.40
N GLU A 415 -25.75 -3.76 -26.51
CA GLU A 415 -26.35 -3.86 -27.85
C GLU A 415 -27.20 -5.12 -28.00
N ASP A 416 -26.67 -6.28 -27.60
CA ASP A 416 -27.36 -7.56 -27.73
C ASP A 416 -28.68 -7.63 -26.93
N ILE A 417 -28.73 -7.05 -25.72
CA ILE A 417 -29.99 -6.96 -24.97
C ILE A 417 -30.95 -5.94 -25.60
N MET A 418 -30.43 -4.83 -26.16
CA MET A 418 -31.26 -3.83 -26.86
C MET A 418 -31.80 -4.35 -28.20
N GLU A 419 -31.14 -5.32 -28.84
CA GLU A 419 -31.66 -6.12 -29.95
C GLU A 419 -32.71 -7.16 -29.49
N GLY A 420 -32.93 -7.30 -28.18
CA GLY A 420 -33.89 -8.22 -27.60
C GLY A 420 -33.37 -9.65 -27.47
N VAL A 421 -32.06 -9.89 -27.42
CA VAL A 421 -31.47 -11.25 -27.37
C VAL A 421 -30.69 -11.49 -26.06
N PRO A 422 -31.37 -11.66 -24.91
CA PRO A 422 -30.70 -11.88 -23.61
C PRO A 422 -29.72 -13.06 -23.59
N SER A 423 -30.00 -14.14 -24.32
CA SER A 423 -29.15 -15.34 -24.36
C SER A 423 -27.76 -15.08 -24.96
N ARG A 424 -27.61 -14.08 -25.84
CA ARG A 424 -26.30 -13.66 -26.36
C ARG A 424 -25.44 -13.03 -25.26
N VAL A 425 -26.05 -12.27 -24.34
CA VAL A 425 -25.36 -11.67 -23.20
C VAL A 425 -24.85 -12.74 -22.23
N GLU A 426 -25.67 -13.74 -21.92
CA GLU A 426 -25.29 -14.87 -21.05
C GLU A 426 -24.13 -15.70 -21.66
N THR A 427 -24.20 -15.92 -22.98
CA THR A 427 -23.14 -16.62 -23.74
C THR A 427 -21.86 -15.80 -23.75
N SER A 428 -21.94 -14.51 -24.10
CA SER A 428 -20.83 -13.56 -24.12
C SER A 428 -20.15 -13.46 -22.76
N THR A 429 -20.93 -13.37 -21.67
CA THR A 429 -20.42 -13.34 -20.29
C THR A 429 -19.54 -14.57 -19.99
N THR A 430 -19.99 -15.76 -20.40
CA THR A 430 -19.26 -17.01 -20.19
C THR A 430 -18.02 -17.11 -21.06
N GLN A 431 -18.11 -16.69 -22.33
CA GLN A 431 -17.01 -16.78 -23.30
C GLN A 431 -15.92 -15.73 -23.09
N SER A 432 -16.26 -14.56 -22.54
CA SER A 432 -15.29 -13.50 -22.26
C SER A 432 -14.79 -13.50 -20.81
N GLY A 433 -15.58 -14.04 -19.87
CA GLY A 433 -15.33 -13.89 -18.44
C GLY A 433 -15.68 -12.51 -17.88
N ILE A 434 -16.38 -11.68 -18.66
CA ILE A 434 -16.79 -10.32 -18.27
C ILE A 434 -18.24 -10.34 -17.82
N LYS A 435 -18.45 -10.00 -16.54
CA LYS A 435 -19.75 -9.86 -15.88
C LYS A 435 -19.76 -8.60 -15.02
N ASP A 436 -20.43 -7.57 -15.50
CA ASP A 436 -20.60 -6.33 -14.75
C ASP A 436 -21.76 -6.44 -13.75
N LYS A 437 -21.45 -6.37 -12.45
CA LYS A 437 -22.45 -6.45 -11.38
C LYS A 437 -23.30 -5.19 -11.24
N HIS A 438 -22.84 -4.04 -11.74
CA HIS A 438 -23.61 -2.81 -11.77
C HIS A 438 -24.64 -2.81 -12.90
N PHE A 439 -24.26 -3.36 -14.06
CA PHE A 439 -25.17 -3.54 -15.19
C PHE A 439 -26.19 -4.67 -14.96
N LEU A 440 -25.85 -5.70 -14.17
CA LEU A 440 -26.67 -6.89 -14.01
C LEU A 440 -28.14 -6.64 -13.61
N PRO A 441 -28.48 -5.78 -12.63
CA PRO A 441 -29.88 -5.49 -12.30
C PRO A 441 -30.65 -4.87 -13.47
N VAL A 442 -29.99 -3.99 -14.23
CA VAL A 442 -30.58 -3.37 -15.44
C VAL A 442 -30.75 -4.42 -16.54
N PHE A 443 -29.79 -5.33 -16.72
CA PHE A 443 -29.92 -6.45 -17.64
C PHE A 443 -31.12 -7.34 -17.28
N GLU A 444 -31.31 -7.67 -15.99
CA GLU A 444 -32.44 -8.49 -15.51
C GLU A 444 -33.78 -7.80 -15.77
N GLU A 445 -33.88 -6.48 -15.54
CA GLU A 445 -35.04 -5.66 -15.87
C GLU A 445 -35.35 -5.70 -17.38
N LEU A 446 -34.36 -5.44 -18.24
CA LEU A 446 -34.53 -5.45 -19.69
C LEU A 446 -34.88 -6.85 -20.23
N ALA A 447 -34.29 -7.91 -19.64
CA ALA A 447 -34.59 -9.28 -20.00
C ALA A 447 -36.03 -9.67 -19.61
N ALA A 448 -36.54 -9.18 -18.47
CA ALA A 448 -37.94 -9.34 -18.08
C ALA A 448 -38.88 -8.66 -19.09
N VAL A 449 -38.56 -7.43 -19.51
CA VAL A 449 -39.32 -6.71 -20.55
C VAL A 449 -39.35 -7.49 -21.86
N CYS A 450 -38.22 -8.06 -22.29
CA CYS A 450 -38.20 -8.94 -23.48
C CYS A 450 -39.17 -10.12 -23.34
N LYS A 451 -39.21 -10.76 -22.17
CA LYS A 451 -40.10 -11.90 -21.92
C LYS A 451 -41.56 -11.48 -21.93
N GLU A 452 -41.90 -10.37 -21.29
CA GLU A 452 -43.27 -9.85 -21.20
C GLU A 452 -43.82 -9.43 -22.57
N VAL A 453 -43.06 -8.66 -23.34
CA VAL A 453 -43.46 -8.23 -24.68
C VAL A 453 -43.67 -9.44 -25.59
N ARG A 454 -42.75 -10.42 -25.57
CA ARG A 454 -42.88 -11.63 -26.39
C ARG A 454 -44.07 -12.49 -25.98
N GLN A 455 -44.36 -12.61 -24.69
CA GLN A 455 -45.53 -13.33 -24.21
C GLN A 455 -46.81 -12.62 -24.66
N LYS A 456 -46.90 -11.31 -24.46
CA LYS A 456 -48.04 -10.50 -24.91
C LYS A 456 -48.26 -10.59 -26.42
N ASN A 457 -47.20 -10.48 -27.21
CA ASN A 457 -47.29 -10.58 -28.67
C ASN A 457 -47.67 -11.99 -29.12
N ARG A 458 -47.22 -13.03 -28.43
CA ARG A 458 -47.65 -14.42 -28.66
C ARG A 458 -49.16 -14.59 -28.41
N ASP A 459 -49.65 -14.05 -27.30
CA ASP A 459 -51.06 -14.11 -26.92
C ASP A 459 -51.96 -13.30 -27.88
N LEU A 460 -51.40 -12.24 -28.49
CA LEU A 460 -52.06 -11.39 -29.48
C LEU A 460 -51.82 -11.83 -30.94
N HIS A 461 -51.11 -12.92 -31.19
CA HIS A 461 -50.72 -13.39 -32.53
C HIS A 461 -49.98 -12.34 -33.39
N LEU A 462 -49.15 -11.49 -32.76
CA LEU A 462 -48.30 -10.51 -33.41
C LEU A 462 -46.86 -11.04 -33.59
N ASP A 463 -46.06 -10.34 -34.40
CA ASP A 463 -44.61 -10.55 -34.41
C ASP A 463 -44.05 -10.42 -32.99
N LEU A 464 -43.22 -11.38 -32.57
CA LEU A 464 -42.72 -11.47 -31.20
C LEU A 464 -41.95 -10.22 -30.75
N ASN A 465 -41.32 -9.51 -31.68
CA ASN A 465 -40.53 -8.31 -31.40
C ASN A 465 -41.30 -7.00 -31.72
N ASN A 466 -42.59 -7.08 -32.08
CA ASN A 466 -43.41 -5.89 -32.30
C ASN A 466 -43.43 -5.00 -31.04
N GLY A 467 -43.03 -3.74 -31.18
CA GLY A 467 -42.95 -2.78 -30.08
C GLY A 467 -41.82 -3.00 -29.07
N LEU A 468 -41.00 -4.06 -29.22
CA LEU A 468 -39.98 -4.44 -28.24
C LEU A 468 -38.92 -3.36 -28.03
N LEU A 469 -38.39 -2.77 -29.11
CA LEU A 469 -37.37 -1.74 -29.01
C LEU A 469 -37.87 -0.49 -28.27
N SER A 470 -39.15 -0.13 -28.44
CA SER A 470 -39.76 0.98 -27.70
C SER A 470 -39.82 0.65 -26.21
N ALA A 471 -40.36 -0.53 -25.87
CA ALA A 471 -40.47 -0.96 -24.47
C ALA A 471 -39.09 -1.04 -23.77
N LEU A 472 -38.05 -1.49 -24.47
CA LEU A 472 -36.68 -1.52 -23.95
C LEU A 472 -36.11 -0.11 -23.74
N ARG A 473 -36.38 0.83 -24.66
CA ARG A 473 -35.99 2.24 -24.50
C ARG A 473 -36.69 2.89 -23.31
N ASP A 474 -37.97 2.59 -23.12
CA ASP A 474 -38.77 3.11 -22.01
C ASP A 474 -38.26 2.57 -20.66
N ALA A 475 -37.98 1.27 -20.56
CA ALA A 475 -37.42 0.61 -19.37
C ALA A 475 -35.98 1.08 -19.04
N ARG A 476 -35.23 1.51 -20.06
CA ARG A 476 -33.92 2.12 -19.84
C ARG A 476 -34.01 3.50 -19.16
N HIS A 477 -35.19 4.12 -19.15
CA HIS A 477 -35.46 5.43 -18.53
C HIS A 477 -34.51 6.54 -19.01
N GLY A 478 -34.10 6.49 -20.28
CA GLY A 478 -33.17 7.46 -20.86
C GLY A 478 -31.72 7.40 -20.35
N ARG A 479 -31.38 6.46 -19.46
CA ARG A 479 -30.02 6.30 -18.92
C ARG A 479 -29.03 5.93 -20.02
N SER A 480 -27.91 6.63 -20.11
CA SER A 480 -26.80 6.34 -21.03
C SER A 480 -26.08 5.03 -20.69
N ALA A 481 -25.18 4.57 -21.57
CA ALA A 481 -24.39 3.35 -21.32
C ALA A 481 -23.46 3.55 -20.12
N GLU A 482 -22.82 4.72 -20.04
CA GLU A 482 -21.94 5.10 -18.93
C GLU A 482 -22.66 5.14 -17.57
N GLU A 483 -23.96 5.46 -17.56
CA GLU A 483 -24.77 5.52 -16.33
C GLU A 483 -25.14 4.14 -15.79
N ILE A 484 -25.32 3.14 -16.65
CA ILE A 484 -25.75 1.78 -16.25
C ILE A 484 -24.59 0.79 -16.13
N MET A 485 -23.45 1.07 -16.77
CA MET A 485 -22.23 0.26 -16.64
C MET A 485 -21.43 0.61 -15.37
N ASN A 486 -20.50 -0.27 -15.03
CA ASN A 486 -19.55 -0.13 -13.94
C ASN A 486 -18.94 1.29 -13.88
N PRO A 487 -19.19 2.06 -12.80
CA PRO A 487 -18.75 3.45 -12.70
C PRO A 487 -17.24 3.67 -12.74
N ILE A 488 -16.41 2.63 -12.54
CA ILE A 488 -14.95 2.77 -12.65
C ILE A 488 -14.53 3.32 -14.02
N PHE A 489 -15.26 2.97 -15.08
CA PHE A 489 -14.93 3.39 -16.44
C PHE A 489 -15.20 4.88 -16.71
N ARG A 490 -15.92 5.57 -15.81
CA ARG A 490 -16.11 7.03 -15.83
C ARG A 490 -14.86 7.79 -15.39
N VAL A 491 -13.97 7.15 -14.64
CA VAL A 491 -12.69 7.73 -14.22
C VAL A 491 -11.74 7.70 -15.42
N LYS A 492 -11.17 8.85 -15.78
CA LYS A 492 -10.23 8.94 -16.90
C LYS A 492 -8.95 8.20 -16.55
N ASP A 493 -8.46 7.42 -17.51
CA ASP A 493 -7.14 6.78 -17.49
C ASP A 493 -6.93 5.78 -16.32
N ILE A 494 -7.93 4.90 -16.10
CA ILE A 494 -7.82 3.75 -15.19
C ILE A 494 -8.05 2.44 -15.95
N ASN A 495 -7.13 1.50 -15.83
CA ASN A 495 -7.29 0.13 -16.28
C ASN A 495 -7.53 -0.78 -15.07
N PRO A 496 -8.76 -1.25 -14.80
CA PRO A 496 -9.03 -2.06 -13.61
C PRO A 496 -8.32 -3.43 -13.62
N HIS A 497 -7.75 -3.87 -14.73
CA HIS A 497 -6.96 -5.10 -14.81
C HIS A 497 -5.51 -4.88 -14.36
N ALA A 498 -4.92 -3.71 -14.65
CA ALA A 498 -3.53 -3.36 -14.34
C ALA A 498 -3.40 -2.47 -13.08
N ASP A 499 -4.28 -1.49 -12.92
CA ASP A 499 -4.27 -0.48 -11.85
C ASP A 499 -5.05 -0.93 -10.61
N THR A 500 -5.35 -2.22 -10.49
CA THR A 500 -5.74 -2.85 -9.22
C THR A 500 -4.59 -3.75 -8.77
N PRO A 501 -3.49 -3.16 -8.26
CA PRO A 501 -2.30 -3.92 -7.97
C PRO A 501 -2.64 -4.95 -6.91
N VAL A 502 -1.87 -6.01 -6.98
CA VAL A 502 -2.07 -7.13 -6.12
C VAL A 502 -1.43 -6.80 -4.76
N GLU A 503 -2.09 -7.02 -3.62
CA GLU A 503 -1.41 -6.93 -2.30
C GLU A 503 -0.41 -8.10 -2.13
N ILE A 504 -0.03 -8.54 -0.94
CA ILE A 504 0.98 -9.54 -0.66
C ILE A 504 0.43 -10.55 0.35
N LEU A 505 -0.20 -10.11 1.45
CA LEU A 505 -0.86 -10.97 2.43
C LEU A 505 -1.77 -12.06 1.82
N HIS A 506 -2.81 -11.81 1.02
CA HIS A 506 -3.62 -12.92 0.52
C HIS A 506 -3.02 -13.68 -0.68
N VAL A 507 -2.06 -13.08 -1.39
CA VAL A 507 -1.21 -13.62 -2.47
C VAL A 507 -0.27 -14.67 -2.03
N VAL A 508 0.65 -14.14 -1.25
CA VAL A 508 1.81 -14.81 -0.79
C VAL A 508 1.42 -15.54 0.47
N LEU A 509 0.89 -14.87 1.51
CA LEU A 509 0.66 -15.54 2.80
C LEU A 509 -0.59 -16.41 2.83
N LEU A 510 -1.79 -15.88 2.54
CA LEU A 510 -3.06 -16.64 2.52
C LEU A 510 -3.32 -17.33 1.17
N GLY A 511 -2.42 -17.18 0.21
CA GLY A 511 -2.45 -17.84 -1.09
C GLY A 511 -1.36 -18.89 -1.13
N VAL A 512 -0.24 -18.59 -1.78
CA VAL A 512 0.88 -19.50 -2.01
C VAL A 512 1.32 -20.21 -0.73
N VAL A 513 1.78 -19.49 0.29
CA VAL A 513 2.27 -20.05 1.57
C VAL A 513 1.19 -20.86 2.27
N LYS A 514 -0.05 -20.37 2.33
CA LYS A 514 -1.17 -21.11 2.93
C LYS A 514 -1.40 -22.45 2.28
N TYR A 515 -1.52 -22.46 0.96
CA TYR A 515 -1.82 -23.70 0.27
C TYR A 515 -0.61 -24.64 0.22
N PHE A 516 0.60 -24.11 0.08
CA PHE A 516 1.83 -24.88 0.20
C PHE A 516 1.94 -25.53 1.59
N TRP A 517 1.62 -24.79 2.66
CA TRP A 517 1.68 -25.32 4.03
C TRP A 517 0.60 -26.38 4.28
N ARG A 518 -0.62 -26.12 3.82
CA ARG A 518 -1.72 -27.10 3.92
C ARG A 518 -1.39 -28.39 3.20
N ASP A 519 -0.81 -28.31 2.01
CA ASP A 519 -0.36 -29.47 1.24
C ASP A 519 0.77 -30.22 1.98
N ALA A 520 1.79 -29.49 2.46
CA ALA A 520 2.89 -30.06 3.23
C ALA A 520 2.37 -30.84 4.46
N VAL A 521 1.45 -30.27 5.23
CA VAL A 521 0.83 -30.89 6.41
C VAL A 521 -0.09 -32.06 6.03
N ALA A 522 -0.85 -31.95 4.94
CA ALA A 522 -1.77 -32.99 4.49
C ALA A 522 -1.04 -34.28 4.04
N ARG A 523 0.20 -34.14 3.53
CA ARG A 523 1.05 -35.27 3.14
C ARG A 523 1.65 -36.03 4.34
N GLN A 524 1.62 -35.47 5.54
CA GLN A 524 2.19 -36.11 6.73
C GLN A 524 1.21 -37.10 7.36
N ASN A 525 1.71 -38.26 7.77
CA ASN A 525 0.97 -39.16 8.65
C ASN A 525 0.94 -38.62 10.10
N GLN A 526 0.22 -39.30 11.00
CA GLN A 526 0.04 -38.82 12.38
C GLN A 526 1.34 -38.83 13.21
N ALA A 527 2.30 -39.70 12.89
CA ALA A 527 3.60 -39.72 13.54
C ALA A 527 4.46 -38.54 13.06
N ASP A 528 4.54 -38.32 11.75
CA ASP A 528 5.31 -37.23 11.14
C ASP A 528 4.76 -35.85 11.49
N LYS A 529 3.45 -35.72 11.68
CA LYS A 529 2.85 -34.49 12.24
C LYS A 529 3.37 -34.18 13.65
N LYS A 530 3.60 -35.19 14.50
CA LYS A 530 4.21 -34.98 15.82
C LYS A 530 5.67 -34.56 15.68
N VAL A 531 6.41 -35.19 14.77
CA VAL A 531 7.80 -34.80 14.46
C VAL A 531 7.83 -33.33 14.04
N LEU A 532 6.96 -32.91 13.12
CA LEU A 532 6.87 -31.52 12.65
C LEU A 532 6.50 -30.54 13.78
N CYS A 533 5.58 -30.91 14.67
CA CYS A 533 5.28 -30.10 15.86
C CYS A 533 6.53 -29.92 16.72
N VAL A 534 7.25 -31.00 17.03
CA VAL A 534 8.47 -30.97 17.83
C VAL A 534 9.56 -30.12 17.15
N CYS A 535 9.74 -30.24 15.82
CA CYS A 535 10.66 -29.39 15.06
C CYS A 535 10.32 -27.90 15.23
N LEU A 536 9.07 -27.52 14.98
CA LEU A 536 8.60 -26.13 15.10
C LEU A 536 8.75 -25.59 16.53
N ASP A 537 8.40 -26.41 17.52
CA ASP A 537 8.40 -26.06 18.92
C ASP A 537 9.82 -25.98 19.52
N SER A 538 10.80 -26.65 18.90
CA SER A 538 12.22 -26.64 19.29
C SER A 538 13.03 -25.55 18.59
N LEU A 539 12.51 -24.97 17.51
CA LEU A 539 13.20 -23.94 16.77
C LEU A 539 13.31 -22.68 17.63
N ASP A 540 14.53 -22.16 17.76
CA ASP A 540 14.74 -20.86 18.37
C ASP A 540 14.27 -19.78 17.42
N VAL A 541 13.31 -18.97 17.85
CA VAL A 541 12.71 -17.89 17.03
C VAL A 541 13.18 -16.51 17.46
N LYS A 542 14.07 -16.43 18.45
CA LYS A 542 14.72 -15.18 18.87
C LYS A 542 15.57 -14.68 17.70
N GLY A 543 15.29 -13.47 17.23
CA GLY A 543 15.83 -12.91 15.98
C GLY A 543 14.77 -12.71 14.90
N LEU A 544 13.68 -13.49 14.90
CA LEU A 544 12.58 -13.33 13.93
C LEU A 544 11.51 -12.31 14.38
N GLY A 545 11.69 -11.68 15.54
CA GLY A 545 10.69 -10.78 16.15
C GLY A 545 9.41 -11.48 16.61
N VAL A 546 9.44 -12.81 16.78
CA VAL A 546 8.31 -13.64 17.22
C VAL A 546 8.53 -14.08 18.67
N THR A 547 7.50 -13.99 19.52
CA THR A 547 7.61 -14.39 20.93
C THR A 547 7.69 -15.91 21.09
N ARG A 548 6.85 -16.65 20.36
CA ARG A 548 6.79 -18.11 20.35
C ARG A 548 6.04 -18.62 19.12
N ILE A 549 6.49 -19.75 18.57
CA ILE A 549 5.71 -20.56 17.62
C ILE A 549 5.09 -21.74 18.37
N SER A 550 3.85 -22.09 18.02
CA SER A 550 3.15 -23.26 18.54
C SER A 550 3.03 -24.30 17.42
N GLY A 551 3.86 -25.33 17.46
CA GLY A 551 3.83 -26.42 16.48
C GLY A 551 2.47 -27.08 16.42
N ARG A 552 1.87 -27.35 17.59
CA ARG A 552 0.50 -27.85 17.71
C ARG A 552 -0.51 -26.99 16.96
N THR A 553 -0.39 -25.66 17.06
CA THR A 553 -1.32 -24.75 16.38
C THR A 553 -1.13 -24.79 14.87
N LEU A 554 0.11 -24.64 14.41
CA LEU A 554 0.44 -24.54 12.98
C LEU A 554 0.16 -25.83 12.20
N VAL A 555 0.27 -26.99 12.85
CA VAL A 555 0.05 -28.29 12.22
C VAL A 555 -1.41 -28.72 12.33
N ASN A 556 -2.00 -28.72 13.53
CA ASN A 556 -3.35 -29.26 13.71
C ASN A 556 -4.45 -28.36 13.16
N TYR A 557 -4.21 -27.05 13.10
CA TYR A 557 -5.17 -26.07 12.60
C TYR A 557 -4.73 -25.44 11.27
N ALA A 558 -3.93 -26.16 10.46
CA ALA A 558 -3.41 -25.69 9.18
C ALA A 558 -4.49 -25.14 8.22
N GLY A 559 -5.75 -25.57 8.36
CA GLY A 559 -6.89 -25.06 7.60
C GLY A 559 -7.44 -23.69 8.04
N SER A 560 -7.19 -23.27 9.28
CA SER A 560 -7.78 -22.07 9.91
C SER A 560 -6.73 -21.05 10.38
N LEU A 561 -5.48 -21.17 9.93
CA LEU A 561 -4.42 -20.21 10.22
C LEU A 561 -4.68 -18.85 9.57
N THR A 562 -4.08 -17.82 10.16
CA THR A 562 -4.16 -16.41 9.74
C THR A 562 -2.91 -15.97 9.00
N GLY A 563 -2.92 -14.77 8.41
CA GLY A 563 -1.75 -14.23 7.71
C GLY A 563 -0.52 -14.09 8.61
N CYS A 564 -0.73 -13.76 9.88
CA CYS A 564 0.33 -13.69 10.88
C CYS A 564 1.03 -15.04 11.08
N ASP A 565 0.27 -16.13 11.12
CA ASP A 565 0.82 -17.49 11.24
C ASP A 565 1.64 -17.88 10.02
N PHE A 566 1.15 -17.58 8.81
CA PHE A 566 1.86 -17.87 7.56
C PHE A 566 3.13 -17.02 7.39
N ARG A 567 3.15 -15.80 7.93
CA ARG A 567 4.37 -14.98 8.04
C ARG A 567 5.45 -15.66 8.89
N TYR A 568 5.06 -16.42 9.93
CA TYR A 568 6.02 -17.20 10.72
C TYR A 568 6.47 -18.45 9.98
N ILE A 569 5.53 -19.17 9.38
CA ILE A 569 5.79 -20.40 8.62
C ILE A 569 6.84 -20.16 7.53
N VAL A 570 6.68 -19.12 6.70
CA VAL A 570 7.59 -18.88 5.57
C VAL A 570 9.03 -18.65 6.03
N GLN A 571 9.23 -18.01 7.19
CA GLN A 571 10.56 -17.75 7.74
C GLN A 571 11.26 -19.00 8.29
N VAL A 572 10.52 -20.07 8.60
CA VAL A 572 11.08 -21.28 9.22
C VAL A 572 10.95 -22.53 8.35
N ALA A 573 10.17 -22.46 7.26
CA ALA A 573 9.87 -23.57 6.37
C ALA A 573 11.13 -24.33 5.87
N PRO A 574 12.25 -23.68 5.47
CA PRO A 574 13.44 -24.42 5.03
C PRO A 574 14.01 -25.31 6.13
N ALA A 575 14.01 -24.84 7.37
CA ALA A 575 14.58 -25.55 8.51
C ALA A 575 13.74 -26.77 8.92
N VAL A 576 12.40 -26.68 8.79
CA VAL A 576 11.48 -27.69 9.33
C VAL A 576 10.89 -28.65 8.30
N LEU A 577 10.84 -28.29 7.01
CA LEU A 577 10.23 -29.13 5.96
C LEU A 577 11.22 -30.05 5.26
N HIS A 578 12.52 -29.87 5.47
CA HIS A 578 13.52 -30.72 4.82
C HIS A 578 13.31 -32.19 5.21
N GLY A 579 13.20 -33.06 4.20
CA GLY A 579 12.98 -34.50 4.39
C GLY A 579 11.55 -34.87 4.79
N MET A 580 10.63 -33.89 4.93
CA MET A 580 9.21 -34.13 5.22
C MET A 580 8.33 -34.06 3.97
N VAL A 581 8.78 -33.40 2.91
CA VAL A 581 8.04 -33.25 1.64
C VAL A 581 8.91 -33.73 0.46
N PRO A 582 8.31 -34.08 -0.70
CA PRO A 582 9.08 -34.44 -1.90
C PRO A 582 10.08 -33.35 -2.30
N GLU A 583 11.20 -33.74 -2.93
CA GLU A 583 12.28 -32.81 -3.30
C GLU A 583 11.75 -31.62 -4.11
N ALA A 584 10.94 -31.85 -5.14
CA ALA A 584 10.34 -30.78 -5.95
C ALA A 584 9.48 -29.79 -5.14
N ALA A 585 8.76 -30.26 -4.11
CA ALA A 585 7.98 -29.38 -3.24
C ALA A 585 8.88 -28.56 -2.31
N TYR A 586 9.93 -29.17 -1.75
CA TYR A 586 10.91 -28.47 -0.92
C TYR A 586 11.67 -27.40 -1.72
N GLU A 587 12.01 -27.71 -2.97
CA GLU A 587 12.63 -26.77 -3.92
C GLU A 587 11.77 -25.52 -4.16
N ALA A 588 10.46 -25.70 -4.33
CA ALA A 588 9.53 -24.58 -4.47
C ALA A 588 9.44 -23.74 -3.18
N TRP A 589 9.49 -24.38 -2.00
CA TRP A 589 9.57 -23.67 -0.72
C TRP A 589 10.84 -22.82 -0.60
N VAL A 590 12.00 -23.37 -0.97
CA VAL A 590 13.28 -22.66 -0.89
C VAL A 590 13.30 -21.48 -1.87
N ALA A 591 12.74 -21.62 -3.08
CA ALA A 591 12.60 -20.51 -4.02
C ALA A 591 11.63 -19.44 -3.52
N LEU A 592 10.48 -19.85 -2.96
CA LEU A 592 9.51 -18.93 -2.34
C LEU A 592 10.16 -18.12 -1.23
N VAL A 593 10.98 -18.76 -0.40
CA VAL A 593 11.68 -18.14 0.72
C VAL A 593 12.73 -17.10 0.28
N ARG A 594 13.22 -17.14 -0.96
CA ARG A 594 14.05 -16.06 -1.53
C ARG A 594 13.22 -14.87 -2.01
N LEU A 595 12.07 -15.15 -2.62
CA LEU A 595 11.17 -14.12 -3.13
C LEU A 595 10.46 -13.36 -2.01
N VAL A 596 10.00 -14.05 -0.97
CA VAL A 596 9.14 -13.46 0.06
C VAL A 596 9.82 -12.29 0.80
N PRO A 597 11.09 -12.37 1.23
CA PRO A 597 11.80 -11.23 1.79
C PRO A 597 11.87 -10.01 0.85
N LEU A 598 11.99 -10.20 -0.47
CA LEU A 598 11.99 -9.11 -1.47
C LEU A 598 10.64 -8.41 -1.50
N VAL A 599 9.57 -9.21 -1.63
CA VAL A 599 8.20 -8.71 -1.78
C VAL A 599 7.75 -7.90 -0.54
N PHE A 600 8.26 -8.22 0.64
CA PHE A 600 7.94 -7.49 1.88
C PHE A 600 8.85 -6.28 2.17
N GLN A 601 9.73 -5.90 1.24
CA GLN A 601 10.56 -4.71 1.44
C GLN A 601 9.79 -3.41 1.18
N PRO A 602 10.01 -2.39 2.02
CA PRO A 602 9.43 -1.07 1.79
C PRO A 602 10.12 -0.31 0.65
N LYS A 603 11.36 -0.67 0.30
CA LYS A 603 12.20 0.02 -0.69
C LYS A 603 12.71 -1.00 -1.71
N ILE A 604 12.60 -0.68 -2.99
CA ILE A 604 13.04 -1.52 -4.11
C ILE A 604 14.27 -0.85 -4.70
N TYR A 605 15.45 -1.44 -4.54
CA TYR A 605 16.70 -0.91 -5.09
C TYR A 605 16.88 -1.28 -6.56
N ASP A 606 16.46 -2.48 -6.92
CA ASP A 606 16.59 -3.04 -8.25
C ASP A 606 15.32 -3.85 -8.54
N ILE A 607 14.48 -3.32 -9.44
CA ILE A 607 13.20 -3.97 -9.79
C ILE A 607 13.42 -5.29 -10.54
N ASP A 608 14.56 -5.46 -11.22
CA ASP A 608 14.87 -6.68 -11.98
C ASP A 608 15.21 -7.86 -11.07
N GLN A 609 15.67 -7.60 -9.84
CA GLN A 609 15.83 -8.64 -8.81
C GLN A 609 14.51 -9.24 -8.33
N TYR A 610 13.39 -8.53 -8.55
CA TYR A 610 12.04 -9.00 -8.20
C TYR A 610 11.46 -9.92 -9.28
N THR A 611 12.25 -10.31 -10.29
CA THR A 611 11.82 -11.20 -11.37
C THR A 611 11.29 -12.55 -10.84
N VAL A 612 9.96 -12.68 -10.93
CA VAL A 612 9.21 -13.86 -10.45
C VAL A 612 9.48 -15.09 -11.32
N ASN A 613 10.12 -14.95 -12.48
CA ASN A 613 10.38 -16.02 -13.46
C ASN A 613 11.02 -17.28 -12.82
N ASN A 614 11.91 -17.10 -11.84
CA ASN A 614 12.48 -18.23 -11.11
C ASN A 614 11.44 -18.95 -10.25
N PHE A 615 10.64 -18.22 -9.46
CA PHE A 615 9.55 -18.78 -8.67
C PHE A 615 8.45 -19.42 -9.54
N LEU A 616 8.05 -18.78 -10.64
CA LEU A 616 7.04 -19.30 -11.57
C LEU A 616 7.49 -20.62 -12.19
N GLY A 617 8.74 -20.70 -12.68
CA GLY A 617 9.26 -21.91 -13.29
C GLY A 617 9.39 -23.11 -12.33
N VAL A 618 9.72 -22.89 -11.04
CA VAL A 618 9.73 -24.00 -10.06
C VAL A 618 8.33 -24.37 -9.59
N THR A 619 7.38 -23.43 -9.61
CA THR A 619 5.98 -23.68 -9.27
C THR A 619 5.31 -24.53 -10.37
N VAL A 620 5.64 -24.29 -11.64
CA VAL A 620 5.28 -25.16 -12.77
C VAL A 620 5.77 -26.59 -12.55
N LEU A 621 7.06 -26.76 -12.21
CA LEU A 621 7.66 -28.08 -11.94
C LEU A 621 7.01 -28.82 -10.76
N TRP A 622 6.54 -28.11 -9.75
CA TRP A 622 5.81 -28.74 -8.65
C TRP A 622 4.39 -29.12 -9.06
N SER A 623 3.61 -28.17 -9.60
CA SER A 623 2.30 -28.43 -10.20
C SER A 623 1.75 -27.19 -10.90
N ILE A 624 1.35 -27.34 -12.17
CA ILE A 624 0.65 -26.29 -12.96
C ILE A 624 -0.74 -25.97 -12.37
N GLN A 625 -1.26 -26.78 -11.43
CA GLN A 625 -2.54 -26.49 -10.77
C GLN A 625 -2.49 -25.27 -9.82
N TRP A 626 -1.28 -24.79 -9.48
CA TRP A 626 -1.08 -23.62 -8.61
C TRP A 626 -1.48 -22.29 -9.25
N PHE A 627 -1.56 -22.22 -10.59
CA PHE A 627 -1.98 -21.02 -11.32
C PHE A 627 -3.50 -20.74 -11.22
N ASN A 628 -4.27 -21.56 -10.50
CA ASN A 628 -5.73 -21.44 -10.37
C ASN A 628 -6.20 -20.58 -9.17
N LYS A 629 -5.35 -19.77 -8.53
CA LYS A 629 -5.67 -19.09 -7.24
C LYS A 629 -5.15 -17.64 -7.14
N PRO A 630 -6.03 -16.64 -6.93
CA PRO A 630 -5.62 -15.26 -6.64
C PRO A 630 -6.35 -14.62 -5.42
N LYS A 631 -5.69 -13.94 -4.45
CA LYS A 631 -6.28 -13.07 -3.37
C LYS A 631 -5.32 -11.97 -2.87
N PHE A 632 -5.69 -10.73 -2.45
CA PHE A 632 -4.82 -9.76 -1.68
C PHE A 632 -5.57 -8.70 -0.71
N HIS A 633 -4.95 -7.69 0.02
CA HIS A 633 -5.24 -6.64 1.14
C HIS A 633 -4.20 -5.97 2.17
N GLY A 634 -4.06 -4.62 2.18
CA GLY A 634 -3.02 -3.86 2.90
C GLY A 634 -3.46 -2.63 3.73
N PHE A 635 -4.60 -2.66 4.42
CA PHE A 635 -5.20 -1.47 5.10
C PHE A 635 -6.07 -1.79 6.34
N GLU A 636 -5.99 -3.01 6.88
CA GLU A 636 -6.92 -3.55 7.88
C GLU A 636 -7.02 -2.71 9.18
N SER A 637 -6.03 -1.88 9.49
CA SER A 637 -6.02 -1.05 10.70
C SER A 637 -7.08 0.06 10.73
N PHE A 638 -7.53 0.55 9.56
CA PHE A 638 -8.57 1.58 9.47
C PHE A 638 -9.98 0.99 9.37
N ASN A 639 -10.12 -0.24 8.85
CA ASN A 639 -11.36 -1.01 8.95
C ASN A 639 -11.81 -1.18 10.40
N LEU A 640 -10.86 -1.29 11.34
CA LEU A 640 -11.17 -1.34 12.77
C LEU A 640 -11.87 -0.06 13.24
N VAL A 641 -11.44 1.12 12.79
CA VAL A 641 -12.03 2.41 13.17
C VAL A 641 -13.49 2.48 12.69
N ILE A 642 -13.73 2.19 11.41
CA ILE A 642 -15.08 2.15 10.83
C ILE A 642 -15.93 1.10 11.52
N ARG A 643 -15.37 -0.09 11.78
CA ARG A 643 -16.04 -1.18 12.47
C ARG A 643 -16.48 -0.79 13.87
N LEU A 644 -15.63 -0.16 14.66
CA LEU A 644 -16.00 0.35 15.99
C LEU A 644 -17.17 1.34 15.88
N ARG A 645 -17.10 2.27 14.93
CA ARG A 645 -18.20 3.23 14.69
C ARG A 645 -19.49 2.56 14.23
N SER A 646 -19.41 1.51 13.44
CA SER A 646 -20.57 0.72 13.01
C SER A 646 -21.19 -0.08 14.17
N VAL A 647 -20.36 -0.73 15.00
CA VAL A 647 -20.79 -1.47 16.21
C VAL A 647 -21.54 -0.56 17.19
N HIS A 648 -21.08 0.68 17.35
CA HIS A 648 -21.66 1.68 18.25
C HIS A 648 -22.67 2.62 17.57
N SER A 649 -23.04 2.37 16.31
CA SER A 649 -24.10 3.13 15.65
C SER A 649 -25.48 2.78 16.22
N ASN A 650 -26.45 3.69 16.10
CA ASN A 650 -27.85 3.42 16.47
C ASN A 650 -28.55 2.45 15.49
N ARG A 651 -27.87 2.04 14.40
CA ARG A 651 -28.32 1.15 13.32
C ARG A 651 -29.54 1.61 12.51
N HIS A 652 -30.06 2.81 12.75
CA HIS A 652 -31.14 3.40 11.95
C HIS A 652 -30.61 3.99 10.64
N ALA A 653 -29.47 4.68 10.70
CA ALA A 653 -28.82 5.30 9.54
C ALA A 653 -27.29 5.13 9.61
N PRO A 654 -26.77 3.88 9.60
CA PRO A 654 -25.36 3.62 9.88
C PRO A 654 -24.41 4.35 8.92
N SER A 655 -24.77 4.43 7.63
CA SER A 655 -23.99 5.16 6.62
C SER A 655 -23.81 6.65 6.99
N THR A 656 -24.91 7.33 7.33
CA THR A 656 -24.90 8.76 7.68
C THR A 656 -24.23 9.03 9.02
N ASP A 657 -24.50 8.20 10.03
CA ASP A 657 -23.92 8.38 11.36
C ASP A 657 -22.40 8.15 11.36
N ILE A 658 -21.93 7.12 10.65
CA ILE A 658 -20.49 6.90 10.45
C ILE A 658 -19.90 8.07 9.65
N GLY A 659 -20.55 8.50 8.57
CA GLY A 659 -20.12 9.65 7.78
C GLY A 659 -19.91 10.91 8.64
N LYS A 660 -20.87 11.26 9.49
CA LYS A 660 -20.76 12.41 10.42
C LYS A 660 -19.63 12.23 11.43
N ALA A 661 -19.48 11.04 12.01
CA ALA A 661 -18.39 10.77 12.96
C ALA A 661 -17.00 10.89 12.30
N MET A 662 -16.84 10.36 11.07
CA MET A 662 -15.60 10.49 10.30
C MET A 662 -15.35 11.94 9.88
N SER A 663 -16.40 12.68 9.54
CA SER A 663 -16.34 14.12 9.27
C SER A 663 -15.84 14.93 10.46
N PHE A 664 -16.28 14.58 11.67
CA PHE A 664 -15.86 15.25 12.90
C PHE A 664 -14.40 14.92 13.24
N MET A 665 -13.99 13.66 13.06
CA MET A 665 -12.59 13.25 13.18
C MET A 665 -11.69 14.00 12.21
N HIS A 666 -12.12 14.18 10.95
CA HIS A 666 -11.41 14.98 9.96
C HIS A 666 -11.30 16.45 10.40
N ALA A 667 -12.39 17.06 10.86
CA ALA A 667 -12.41 18.44 11.34
C ALA A 667 -11.46 18.65 12.53
N ALA A 668 -11.53 17.78 13.53
CA ALA A 668 -10.64 17.82 14.69
C ALA A 668 -9.16 17.71 14.28
N ARG A 669 -8.86 16.77 13.39
CA ARG A 669 -7.51 16.57 12.84
C ARG A 669 -7.01 17.82 12.12
N HIS A 670 -7.80 18.41 11.23
CA HIS A 670 -7.45 19.62 10.47
C HIS A 670 -7.19 20.82 11.38
N LEU A 671 -8.11 21.07 12.32
CA LEU A 671 -8.02 22.19 13.27
C LEU A 671 -6.80 22.10 14.18
N VAL A 672 -6.55 20.94 14.80
CA VAL A 672 -5.39 20.74 15.69
C VAL A 672 -4.07 20.87 14.92
N SER A 673 -4.06 20.45 13.65
CA SER A 673 -2.87 20.52 12.79
C SER A 673 -2.51 21.93 12.33
N GLY A 674 -3.35 22.92 12.66
CA GLY A 674 -3.17 24.31 12.21
C GLY A 674 -3.62 24.52 10.77
N GLY A 675 -4.48 23.65 10.25
CA GLY A 675 -5.08 23.78 8.94
C GLY A 675 -5.82 25.11 8.80
N LEU A 676 -5.63 25.77 7.65
CA LEU A 676 -6.28 27.05 7.37
C LEU A 676 -7.74 26.83 6.99
N LEU A 677 -8.60 27.70 7.50
CA LEU A 677 -10.02 27.77 7.15
C LEU A 677 -10.30 29.13 6.52
N GLU A 678 -11.21 29.15 5.55
CA GLU A 678 -11.77 30.40 5.04
C GLU A 678 -12.73 31.01 6.05
N ASP A 679 -12.40 32.18 6.59
CA ASP A 679 -13.33 32.95 7.40
C ASP A 679 -14.25 33.76 6.47
N THR A 680 -15.44 33.23 6.21
CA THR A 680 -16.47 33.86 5.38
C THR A 680 -16.97 35.19 5.95
N LYS A 681 -16.71 35.51 7.23
CA LYS A 681 -17.14 36.78 7.86
C LYS A 681 -16.12 37.90 7.71
N HIS A 682 -14.83 37.58 7.70
CA HIS A 682 -13.74 38.57 7.68
C HIS A 682 -12.92 38.56 6.38
N GLY A 683 -13.21 37.62 5.47
CA GLY A 683 -12.50 37.47 4.20
C GLY A 683 -11.02 37.07 4.34
N LYS A 684 -10.58 36.65 5.53
CA LYS A 684 -9.20 36.26 5.82
C LYS A 684 -9.14 34.78 6.20
N ARG A 685 -8.11 34.07 5.73
CA ARG A 685 -7.85 32.71 6.20
C ARG A 685 -7.27 32.74 7.60
N ARG A 686 -7.75 31.86 8.49
CA ARG A 686 -7.19 31.71 9.83
C ARG A 686 -7.12 30.24 10.23
N ALA A 687 -6.11 29.92 11.04
CA ALA A 687 -6.02 28.64 11.73
C ALA A 687 -6.88 28.65 13.02
N ALA A 688 -7.05 27.48 13.63
CA ALA A 688 -7.62 27.33 14.96
C ALA A 688 -6.85 28.19 15.99
N GLY A 689 -7.49 28.54 17.12
CA GLY A 689 -6.83 29.27 18.20
C GLY A 689 -5.61 28.52 18.77
N LYS A 690 -4.69 29.25 19.42
CA LYS A 690 -3.44 28.68 19.94
C LYS A 690 -3.65 27.56 20.97
N GLY A 691 -4.72 27.63 21.77
CA GLY A 691 -5.12 26.59 22.71
C GLY A 691 -5.45 25.27 22.01
N VAL A 692 -6.23 25.30 20.92
CA VAL A 692 -6.52 24.10 20.11
C VAL A 692 -5.24 23.52 19.50
N GLN A 693 -4.41 24.37 18.90
CA GLN A 693 -3.17 23.93 18.26
C GLN A 693 -2.14 23.40 19.26
N SER A 694 -2.21 23.81 20.54
CA SER A 694 -1.31 23.33 21.59
C SER A 694 -1.49 21.85 21.93
N LEU A 695 -2.65 21.25 21.59
CA LEU A 695 -2.92 19.82 21.76
C LEU A 695 -1.97 18.92 20.97
N ARG A 696 -1.29 19.47 19.96
CA ARG A 696 -0.17 18.81 19.28
C ARG A 696 0.95 18.42 20.26
N GLY A 697 1.19 19.22 21.29
CA GLY A 697 2.19 18.90 22.33
C GLY A 697 1.74 17.82 23.33
N ASP A 698 0.47 17.43 23.34
CA ASP A 698 -0.06 16.45 24.30
C ASP A 698 0.12 15.01 23.80
N LYS A 699 1.05 14.28 24.44
CA LYS A 699 1.38 12.89 24.09
C LYS A 699 0.20 11.93 24.19
N ILE A 700 -0.74 12.16 25.11
CA ILE A 700 -1.91 11.30 25.32
C ILE A 700 -2.93 11.56 24.21
N PHE A 701 -3.25 12.83 23.96
CA PHE A 701 -4.15 13.23 22.89
C PHE A 701 -3.67 12.72 21.53
N MET A 702 -2.40 12.96 21.21
CA MET A 702 -1.80 12.53 19.94
C MET A 702 -1.82 11.00 19.79
N LYS A 703 -1.65 10.24 20.89
CA LYS A 703 -1.82 8.79 20.88
C LYS A 703 -3.27 8.37 20.62
N LEU A 704 -4.23 9.00 21.28
CA LEU A 704 -5.66 8.66 21.16
C LEU A 704 -6.21 9.02 19.78
N MET A 705 -5.77 10.13 19.19
CA MET A 705 -6.11 10.54 17.82
C MET A 705 -5.35 9.76 16.73
N GLY A 706 -4.40 8.89 17.10
CA GLY A 706 -3.55 8.19 16.13
C GLY A 706 -2.58 9.10 15.38
N MET A 707 -2.23 10.24 15.98
CA MET A 707 -1.40 11.30 15.40
C MET A 707 0.05 11.31 15.92
N THR A 708 0.44 10.41 16.83
CA THR A 708 1.77 10.44 17.49
C THR A 708 2.96 10.61 16.55
N SER A 709 2.88 10.10 15.31
CA SER A 709 3.94 10.22 14.31
C SER A 709 3.94 11.52 13.52
N VAL A 710 2.87 12.31 13.55
CA VAL A 710 2.68 13.54 12.73
C VAL A 710 3.69 14.63 13.07
N ILE A 711 4.12 14.71 14.34
CA ILE A 711 5.07 15.73 14.84
C ILE A 711 6.52 15.23 14.85
N ASN A 712 6.73 13.92 14.68
CA ASN A 712 8.07 13.36 14.68
C ASN A 712 8.69 13.50 13.28
N THR A 713 9.73 14.33 13.21
CA THR A 713 10.67 14.41 12.08
C THR A 713 11.29 13.03 11.81
N PRO A 714 11.57 12.66 10.55
CA PRO A 714 12.37 11.48 10.24
C PRO A 714 13.67 11.53 11.05
N GLY A 715 13.91 10.52 11.89
CA GLY A 715 15.05 10.49 12.82
C GLY A 715 14.68 10.49 14.30
N MET A 716 13.47 10.93 14.66
CA MET A 716 12.90 10.60 15.98
C MET A 716 12.18 9.26 15.86
N CYS A 717 12.98 8.18 15.88
CA CYS A 717 12.52 6.96 16.54
C CYS A 717 11.95 7.39 17.90
N PHE A 718 10.95 6.70 18.43
CA PHE A 718 10.58 6.94 19.81
C PHE A 718 11.88 6.91 20.61
N GLU A 719 12.33 8.07 21.08
CA GLU A 719 12.77 8.19 22.43
C GLU A 719 11.55 7.74 23.26
N LEU A 720 11.34 6.43 23.33
CA LEU A 720 11.60 5.78 24.58
C LEU A 720 12.93 6.38 25.06
N GLN A 721 12.82 7.54 25.71
CA GLN A 721 13.24 7.64 27.09
C GLN A 721 12.62 6.42 27.79
N SER A 722 13.15 5.24 27.48
CA SER A 722 13.56 4.33 28.48
C SER A 722 14.41 5.21 29.39
N THR A 723 13.77 5.79 30.39
CA THR A 723 14.31 5.57 31.73
C THR A 723 14.74 4.11 31.69
N LEU A 724 16.05 3.85 31.58
CA LEU A 724 16.64 2.52 31.49
C LEU A 724 16.18 1.77 32.73
N ARG A 725 14.98 1.20 32.67
CA ARG A 725 14.35 0.54 33.81
C ARG A 725 15.10 -0.77 33.93
N ARG A 726 15.65 -1.01 35.12
CA ARG A 726 16.25 -2.30 35.48
C ARG A 726 15.39 -3.44 34.99
N GLN A 727 15.90 -4.19 34.00
CA GLN A 727 15.17 -5.30 33.42
C GLN A 727 15.37 -6.56 34.30
N PRO A 728 14.40 -7.49 34.34
CA PRO A 728 14.60 -8.78 34.97
C PRO A 728 15.83 -9.49 34.36
N GLY A 729 16.75 -9.96 35.20
CA GLY A 729 18.01 -10.58 34.76
C GLY A 729 19.20 -9.62 34.60
N THR A 730 19.06 -8.35 34.99
CA THR A 730 20.17 -7.38 35.02
C THR A 730 21.15 -7.71 36.15
N ARG A 731 22.45 -7.70 35.85
CA ARG A 731 23.52 -7.92 36.84
C ARG A 731 24.40 -6.67 36.94
N ALA A 732 24.54 -6.12 38.15
CA ALA A 732 25.51 -5.05 38.42
C ALA A 732 26.93 -5.62 38.49
N LEU A 733 27.89 -4.95 37.86
CA LEU A 733 29.31 -5.32 37.84
C LEU A 733 30.21 -4.09 37.77
N LYS A 734 31.49 -4.24 38.11
CA LYS A 734 32.50 -3.19 37.88
C LYS A 734 32.98 -3.26 36.44
N TRP A 735 33.21 -2.12 35.78
CA TRP A 735 33.64 -2.08 34.38
C TRP A 735 34.79 -3.04 34.07
N ASN A 736 35.85 -3.01 34.88
CA ASN A 736 37.04 -3.87 34.73
C ASN A 736 36.78 -5.38 34.84
N THR A 737 35.61 -5.79 35.32
CA THR A 737 35.17 -7.20 35.36
C THR A 737 34.27 -7.59 34.18
N SER A 738 33.89 -6.64 33.33
CA SER A 738 33.16 -6.91 32.09
C SER A 738 34.07 -7.51 31.03
N LYS A 739 33.52 -8.35 30.14
CA LYS A 739 34.24 -8.85 28.97
C LYS A 739 34.56 -7.71 28.00
N CYS A 740 33.68 -6.71 27.88
CA CYS A 740 33.92 -5.51 27.08
C CYS A 740 35.21 -4.77 27.47
N ALA A 741 35.48 -4.61 28.77
CA ALA A 741 36.70 -3.95 29.26
C ALA A 741 37.97 -4.72 28.90
N VAL A 742 37.92 -6.05 28.98
CA VAL A 742 39.05 -6.93 28.63
C VAL A 742 39.42 -6.78 27.16
N PHE A 743 38.44 -6.78 26.26
CA PHE A 743 38.70 -6.69 24.81
C PHE A 743 39.02 -5.27 24.31
N THR A 744 38.61 -4.23 25.04
CA THR A 744 38.98 -2.84 24.70
C THR A 744 40.34 -2.42 25.25
N ASN A 745 40.98 -3.25 26.09
CA ASN A 745 42.15 -2.89 26.89
C ASN A 745 41.98 -1.53 27.61
N SER A 746 40.74 -1.16 27.93
CA SER A 746 40.42 0.14 28.52
C SER A 746 40.09 -0.01 30.01
N THR A 747 40.78 0.76 30.84
CA THR A 747 40.48 0.87 32.28
C THR A 747 39.22 1.69 32.56
N HIS A 748 38.66 2.38 31.55
CA HIS A 748 37.49 3.25 31.69
C HIS A 748 36.39 2.93 30.66
N PRO A 749 35.10 3.05 31.02
CA PRO A 749 34.03 2.96 30.04
C PRO A 749 34.08 4.14 29.05
N PRO A 750 33.72 3.95 27.77
CA PRO A 750 33.57 5.05 26.82
C PRO A 750 32.58 6.11 27.35
N ASN A 751 32.97 7.39 27.31
CA ASN A 751 32.19 8.55 27.79
C ASN A 751 31.99 8.67 29.32
N LEU A 752 32.83 8.05 30.15
CA LEU A 752 32.78 8.18 31.62
C LEU A 752 34.16 8.44 32.23
N SER A 753 34.23 9.35 33.22
CA SER A 753 35.48 9.89 33.78
C SER A 753 36.12 9.06 34.90
N SER A 754 35.49 7.98 35.37
CA SER A 754 35.95 7.19 36.54
C SER A 754 36.02 5.67 36.27
N PRO A 755 37.12 4.98 36.65
CA PRO A 755 37.32 3.54 36.42
C PRO A 755 36.50 2.63 37.36
N ALA A 756 35.94 3.18 38.44
CA ALA A 756 35.29 2.41 39.50
C ALA A 756 33.75 2.37 39.43
N GLU A 757 33.14 2.94 38.39
CA GLU A 757 31.67 2.99 38.30
C GLU A 757 31.03 1.63 38.03
N THR A 758 29.86 1.44 38.66
CA THR A 758 29.06 0.23 38.53
C THR A 758 28.26 0.29 37.23
N VAL A 759 28.54 -0.64 36.32
CA VAL A 759 27.79 -0.85 35.08
C VAL A 759 26.83 -2.02 35.24
N GLU A 760 25.87 -2.15 34.33
CA GLU A 760 24.90 -3.22 34.34
C GLU A 760 25.03 -4.07 33.07
N SER A 761 25.24 -5.38 33.23
CA SER A 761 25.08 -6.34 32.14
C SER A 761 23.59 -6.63 31.99
N ILE A 762 23.09 -6.46 30.77
CA ILE A 762 21.69 -6.69 30.42
C ILE A 762 21.55 -7.84 29.42
N PRO A 763 20.44 -8.61 29.47
CA PRO A 763 20.25 -9.75 28.58
C PRO A 763 19.85 -9.36 27.16
N LYS A 764 19.30 -8.15 26.97
CA LYS A 764 18.79 -7.65 25.69
C LYS A 764 18.68 -6.14 25.68
N THR A 765 18.70 -5.55 24.48
CA THR A 765 18.35 -4.15 24.24
C THR A 765 17.65 -3.99 22.90
N VAL A 766 17.16 -2.79 22.58
CA VAL A 766 16.44 -2.47 21.35
C VAL A 766 17.26 -1.48 20.52
N LEU A 767 17.46 -1.77 19.25
CA LEU A 767 18.12 -0.91 18.27
C LEU A 767 17.19 0.22 17.81
N ASP A 768 17.74 1.23 17.12
CA ASP A 768 16.98 2.37 16.60
C ASP A 768 15.96 1.98 15.52
N ASN A 769 16.19 0.88 14.80
CA ASN A 769 15.21 0.30 13.88
C ASN A 769 14.13 -0.56 14.58
N GLY A 770 14.14 -0.60 15.91
CA GLY A 770 13.23 -1.36 16.76
C GLY A 770 13.58 -2.84 16.94
N ASP A 771 14.66 -3.35 16.33
CA ASP A 771 15.08 -4.74 16.48
C ASP A 771 15.51 -4.99 17.93
N THR A 772 15.11 -6.12 18.49
CA THR A 772 15.59 -6.52 19.83
C THR A 772 16.77 -7.47 19.67
N ILE A 773 17.93 -7.06 20.19
CA ILE A 773 19.13 -7.88 20.21
C ILE A 773 19.30 -8.54 21.58
N TYR A 774 19.87 -9.74 21.59
CA TYR A 774 20.00 -10.57 22.79
C TYR A 774 21.43 -11.08 22.92
N VAL A 775 21.91 -11.24 24.16
CA VAL A 775 23.16 -11.96 24.42
C VAL A 775 23.08 -13.39 23.87
N ASP A 776 24.19 -13.87 23.33
CA ASP A 776 24.39 -15.15 22.62
C ASP A 776 23.62 -15.31 21.31
N ARG A 777 23.06 -14.22 20.76
CA ARG A 777 22.39 -14.19 19.44
C ARG A 777 23.18 -13.40 18.40
N PHE A 778 22.79 -13.62 17.14
CA PHE A 778 23.47 -13.07 15.99
C PHE A 778 22.92 -11.71 15.58
N VAL A 779 23.81 -10.87 15.06
CA VAL A 779 23.54 -9.55 14.51
C VAL A 779 24.38 -9.32 13.27
N LEU A 780 23.88 -8.47 12.36
CA LEU A 780 24.74 -7.80 11.38
C LEU A 780 25.26 -6.50 11.98
N TYR A 781 26.52 -6.19 11.71
CA TYR A 781 27.15 -4.96 12.14
C TYR A 781 28.03 -4.40 11.02
N GLN A 782 28.28 -3.09 11.05
CA GLN A 782 29.14 -2.41 10.10
C GLN A 782 30.43 -1.99 10.77
N LEU A 783 31.57 -2.33 10.17
CA LEU A 783 32.86 -1.78 10.57
C LEU A 783 33.13 -0.47 9.83
N PRO A 784 33.71 0.56 10.49
CA PRO A 784 33.98 1.85 9.85
C PRO A 784 34.84 1.77 8.58
N GLN A 785 35.64 0.71 8.45
CA GLN A 785 36.58 0.50 7.35
C GLN A 785 36.05 -0.44 6.25
N SER A 786 34.87 -1.04 6.44
CA SER A 786 34.24 -1.95 5.48
C SER A 786 33.02 -1.28 4.85
N SER A 787 32.73 -1.58 3.58
CA SER A 787 31.48 -1.24 2.92
C SER A 787 30.40 -2.31 3.07
N SER A 788 30.77 -3.55 3.39
CA SER A 788 29.85 -4.68 3.53
C SER A 788 29.59 -5.04 4.99
N PRO A 789 28.35 -5.45 5.33
CA PRO A 789 28.00 -5.85 6.69
C PRO A 789 28.66 -7.17 7.08
N ALA A 790 29.15 -7.25 8.31
CA ALA A 790 29.71 -8.45 8.90
C ALA A 790 28.72 -9.13 9.85
N LEU A 791 28.87 -10.44 10.04
CA LEU A 791 28.04 -11.23 10.96
C LEU A 791 28.79 -11.42 12.29
N GLY A 792 28.06 -11.32 13.40
CA GLY A 792 28.64 -11.60 14.71
C GLY A 792 27.64 -12.05 15.75
N ARG A 793 28.15 -12.72 16.78
CA ARG A 793 27.39 -13.23 17.92
C ARG A 793 27.68 -12.38 19.15
N ILE A 794 26.63 -11.81 19.75
CA ILE A 794 26.76 -10.99 20.96
C ILE A 794 27.20 -11.86 22.12
N LYS A 795 28.23 -11.43 22.86
CA LYS A 795 28.75 -12.10 24.06
C LYS A 795 28.45 -11.34 25.34
N GLU A 796 28.23 -10.03 25.26
CA GLU A 796 27.91 -9.17 26.39
C GLU A 796 27.27 -7.86 25.92
N ILE A 797 26.28 -7.35 26.67
CA ILE A 797 25.69 -6.02 26.48
C ILE A 797 25.79 -5.28 27.79
N ILE A 798 26.50 -4.15 27.79
CA ILE A 798 26.73 -3.33 28.99
C ILE A 798 26.01 -1.99 28.86
N GLN A 799 25.29 -1.59 29.90
CA GLN A 799 24.66 -0.28 30.03
C GLN A 799 25.12 0.46 31.29
N ASN A 800 24.95 1.78 31.31
CA ASN A 800 25.01 2.61 32.51
C ASN A 800 23.60 3.21 32.78
N ARG A 801 23.49 4.22 33.65
CA ARG A 801 22.20 4.85 33.99
C ARG A 801 21.58 5.67 32.83
N ALA A 802 22.36 6.02 31.82
CA ALA A 802 21.95 6.93 30.74
C ALA A 802 21.93 6.26 29.35
N THR A 803 22.86 5.36 29.05
CA THR A 803 23.04 4.77 27.71
C THR A 803 23.59 3.34 27.73
N ILE A 804 23.57 2.69 26.56
CA ILE A 804 24.40 1.51 26.28
C ILE A 804 25.86 1.96 26.18
N VAL A 805 26.76 1.26 26.88
CA VAL A 805 28.20 1.56 26.99
C VAL A 805 29.00 0.79 25.94
N GLY A 806 28.62 -0.46 25.68
CA GLY A 806 29.28 -1.28 24.68
C GLY A 806 28.62 -2.64 24.51
N VAL A 807 28.74 -3.18 23.30
CA VAL A 807 28.26 -4.52 22.92
C VAL A 807 29.45 -5.32 22.44
N LEU A 808 29.84 -6.36 23.19
CA LEU A 808 30.89 -7.28 22.78
C LEU A 808 30.32 -8.29 21.79
N ILE A 809 30.95 -8.38 20.62
CA ILE A 809 30.58 -9.29 19.54
C ILE A 809 31.77 -10.19 19.22
N GLN A 810 31.51 -11.49 19.09
CA GLN A 810 32.41 -12.44 18.44
C GLN A 810 32.09 -12.44 16.95
N GLU A 811 33.08 -12.29 16.08
CA GLU A 811 32.89 -12.34 14.63
C GLU A 811 32.57 -13.74 14.14
N TRP A 812 31.74 -13.84 13.09
CA TRP A 812 31.39 -15.09 12.42
C TRP A 812 31.48 -14.91 10.91
N ILE A 813 32.08 -15.90 10.25
CA ILE A 813 32.31 -15.88 8.80
C ILE A 813 31.11 -16.52 8.10
N ILE A 814 30.58 -15.84 7.08
CA ILE A 814 29.55 -16.37 6.20
C ILE A 814 30.24 -17.25 5.15
N GLY A 815 29.90 -18.53 5.14
CA GLY A 815 30.47 -19.54 4.26
C GLY A 815 29.60 -19.85 3.04
N ASN A 816 29.88 -20.99 2.41
CA ASN A 816 29.18 -21.45 1.22
C ASN A 816 27.72 -21.86 1.51
N THR A 817 26.92 -21.85 0.44
CA THR A 817 25.55 -22.38 0.40
C THR A 817 25.52 -23.87 0.79
N VAL A 818 24.68 -24.21 1.78
CA VAL A 818 24.53 -25.58 2.28
C VAL A 818 23.31 -26.24 1.68
N LEU A 819 23.48 -27.42 1.07
CA LEU A 819 22.36 -28.27 0.68
C LEU A 819 21.82 -29.04 1.90
N PRO A 820 20.50 -29.23 2.01
CA PRO A 820 19.47 -28.88 1.02
C PRO A 820 18.87 -27.49 1.23
N TYR A 821 19.17 -26.81 2.34
CA TYR A 821 18.56 -25.54 2.73
C TYR A 821 18.75 -24.40 1.72
N ARG A 822 19.83 -24.44 0.94
CA ARG A 822 20.31 -23.38 0.02
C ARG A 822 20.47 -22.01 0.68
N LEU A 823 20.92 -22.07 1.92
CA LEU A 823 21.25 -20.92 2.74
C LEU A 823 22.72 -21.04 3.16
N PRO A 824 23.42 -19.93 3.41
CA PRO A 824 24.84 -19.97 3.72
C PRO A 824 25.09 -20.58 5.10
N SER A 825 26.15 -21.39 5.18
CA SER A 825 26.73 -21.80 6.47
C SER A 825 27.36 -20.61 7.18
N ILE A 826 27.49 -20.69 8.50
CA ILE A 826 28.27 -19.73 9.28
C ILE A 826 29.24 -20.44 10.18
N LEU A 827 30.43 -19.86 10.35
CA LEU A 827 31.53 -20.45 11.12
C LEU A 827 32.05 -19.44 12.15
N PRO A 828 32.38 -19.87 13.38
CA PRO A 828 32.92 -18.98 14.39
C PRO A 828 34.32 -18.50 14.01
N SER A 829 34.57 -17.20 14.22
CA SER A 829 35.93 -16.63 14.23
C SER A 829 36.43 -16.50 15.68
N SER A 830 37.75 -16.43 15.85
CA SER A 830 38.38 -16.07 17.13
C SER A 830 38.38 -14.56 17.39
N ALA A 831 38.10 -13.76 16.36
CA ALA A 831 38.07 -12.30 16.46
C ALA A 831 36.88 -11.82 17.30
N HIS A 832 37.13 -10.82 18.15
CA HIS A 832 36.14 -10.18 19.00
C HIS A 832 36.29 -8.67 18.91
N GLN A 833 35.17 -7.96 18.94
CA GLN A 833 35.14 -6.51 18.84
C GLN A 833 34.08 -5.94 19.79
N VAL A 834 34.35 -4.76 20.34
CA VAL A 834 33.37 -4.02 21.15
C VAL A 834 32.83 -2.89 20.30
N LEU A 835 31.52 -2.92 20.06
CA LEU A 835 30.83 -1.97 19.19
C LEU A 835 29.89 -1.07 19.99
N SER A 836 29.60 0.10 19.44
CA SER A 836 28.50 0.92 19.90
C SER A 836 27.18 0.36 19.36
N LEU A 837 26.05 0.79 19.95
CA LEU A 837 24.73 0.36 19.47
C LEU A 837 24.47 0.82 18.02
N LYS A 838 25.10 1.92 17.58
CA LYS A 838 24.93 2.49 16.24
C LYS A 838 25.61 1.68 15.14
N ASP A 839 26.65 0.93 15.50
CA ASP A 839 27.38 0.08 14.55
C ASP A 839 26.64 -1.24 14.27
N ILE A 840 25.64 -1.57 15.09
CA ILE A 840 24.82 -2.77 14.93
C ILE A 840 23.64 -2.44 14.02
N LEU A 841 23.57 -3.11 12.87
CA LEU A 841 22.59 -2.84 11.83
C LEU A 841 21.24 -3.52 12.11
N CYS A 842 21.25 -4.81 12.43
CA CYS A 842 20.02 -5.57 12.68
C CYS A 842 20.25 -6.88 13.45
N SER A 843 19.18 -7.44 14.01
CA SER A 843 19.19 -8.81 14.55
C SER A 843 19.07 -9.85 13.44
N THR A 844 19.77 -10.98 13.56
CA THR A 844 19.71 -12.08 12.59
C THR A 844 19.34 -13.41 13.21
N HIS A 845 18.64 -14.22 12.42
CA HIS A 845 18.24 -15.56 12.79
C HIS A 845 19.15 -16.61 12.15
N THR A 846 19.45 -17.66 12.93
CA THR A 846 20.26 -18.79 12.51
C THR A 846 19.63 -20.07 13.03
N PHE A 847 19.77 -21.18 12.32
CA PHE A 847 19.31 -22.50 12.78
C PHE A 847 20.39 -23.56 12.58
N HIS A 848 20.30 -24.66 13.33
CA HIS A 848 21.28 -25.74 13.28
C HIS A 848 21.14 -26.58 12.02
N ASN A 849 22.27 -27.06 11.49
CA ASN A 849 22.32 -27.95 10.34
C ASN A 849 21.94 -29.40 10.71
N CYS A 850 20.68 -29.58 11.13
CA CYS A 850 20.18 -30.86 11.61
C CYS A 850 20.27 -31.96 10.54
N LYS A 851 20.25 -31.63 9.24
CA LYS A 851 20.42 -32.60 8.16
C LYS A 851 21.81 -33.22 8.15
N ARG A 852 22.87 -32.41 8.28
CA ARG A 852 24.25 -32.92 8.34
C ARG A 852 24.52 -33.67 9.64
N GLN A 853 24.08 -33.10 10.77
CA GLN A 853 24.36 -33.62 12.11
C GLN A 853 23.37 -34.69 12.60
N LYS A 854 22.33 -35.01 11.82
CA LYS A 854 21.34 -36.07 12.13
C LYS A 854 20.73 -35.97 13.54
N CYS A 855 20.37 -34.76 13.96
CA CYS A 855 19.86 -34.51 15.32
C CYS A 855 18.57 -35.30 15.62
N GLY A 856 18.44 -35.77 16.86
CA GLY A 856 17.29 -36.55 17.34
C GLY A 856 16.42 -35.84 18.37
N GLN A 857 15.22 -36.39 18.62
CA GLN A 857 14.29 -35.89 19.63
C GLN A 857 14.59 -36.47 21.02
N THR A 858 14.53 -35.62 22.04
CA THR A 858 14.71 -36.01 23.45
C THR A 858 13.57 -35.45 24.30
N LYS A 859 13.07 -36.24 25.26
CA LYS A 859 11.96 -35.83 26.14
C LYS A 859 12.47 -35.08 27.37
N THR A 860 12.92 -33.85 27.15
CA THR A 860 13.65 -33.07 28.17
C THR A 860 13.14 -31.64 28.36
N ARG A 861 12.16 -31.20 27.56
CA ARG A 861 11.61 -29.85 27.64
C ARG A 861 10.62 -29.71 28.79
N SER A 862 10.89 -28.83 29.75
CA SER A 862 9.92 -28.52 30.80
C SER A 862 8.76 -27.67 30.27
N VAL A 863 7.52 -28.16 30.40
CA VAL A 863 6.31 -27.41 30.02
C VAL A 863 5.82 -26.59 31.21
N ARG A 864 5.37 -25.35 30.94
CA ARG A 864 4.73 -24.49 31.94
C ARG A 864 3.26 -24.29 31.58
N GLU A 865 2.36 -24.79 32.42
CA GLU A 865 0.91 -24.64 32.30
C GLU A 865 0.42 -23.82 33.50
N GLU A 866 -0.43 -22.81 33.27
CA GLU A 866 -0.98 -21.94 34.33
C GLU A 866 0.08 -21.36 35.30
N ARG A 867 1.27 -21.06 34.79
CA ARG A 867 2.45 -20.57 35.55
C ARG A 867 3.13 -21.62 36.46
N ALA A 868 2.71 -22.89 36.45
CA ALA A 868 3.37 -24.01 37.12
C ALA A 868 4.17 -24.89 36.13
N LEU A 869 5.29 -25.46 36.57
CA LEU A 869 6.03 -26.46 35.79
C LEU A 869 5.29 -27.80 35.86
N THR A 870 5.01 -28.41 34.72
CA THR A 870 4.29 -29.68 34.63
C THR A 870 5.20 -30.77 34.05
N LYS A 871 4.75 -31.50 33.01
CA LYS A 871 5.46 -32.65 32.44
C LYS A 871 6.59 -32.26 31.50
N LEU A 872 7.51 -33.20 31.28
CA LEU A 872 8.51 -33.11 30.21
C LEU A 872 7.88 -33.43 28.84
N ASP A 873 8.24 -32.65 27.84
CA ASP A 873 7.84 -32.81 26.44
C ASP A 873 9.07 -33.01 25.54
N TRP A 874 8.83 -33.38 24.28
CA TRP A 874 9.88 -33.63 23.29
C TRP A 874 10.48 -32.33 22.75
N GLU A 875 11.81 -32.30 22.60
CA GLU A 875 12.56 -31.26 21.92
C GLU A 875 13.73 -31.84 21.12
N TYR A 876 14.13 -31.16 20.04
CA TYR A 876 15.41 -31.42 19.38
C TYR A 876 16.53 -30.76 20.18
N ARG A 877 17.56 -31.55 20.50
CA ARG A 877 18.80 -31.04 21.09
C ARG A 877 19.94 -31.15 20.10
N HIS A 878 20.64 -30.03 19.90
CA HIS A 878 21.83 -29.95 19.05
C HIS A 878 23.07 -30.19 19.91
N VAL A 879 23.31 -31.44 20.30
CA VAL A 879 24.45 -31.82 21.16
C VAL A 879 25.72 -31.98 20.34
N GLU A 880 25.62 -32.59 19.16
CA GLU A 880 26.72 -32.76 18.23
C GLU A 880 26.90 -31.49 17.40
N SER A 881 28.13 -30.94 17.43
CA SER A 881 28.53 -29.74 16.68
C SER A 881 27.51 -28.58 16.80
N PRO A 882 27.29 -28.01 18.01
CA PRO A 882 26.28 -26.97 18.22
C PRO A 882 26.52 -25.69 17.42
N ASP A 883 27.77 -25.46 16.98
CA ASP A 883 28.18 -24.33 16.15
C ASP A 883 28.04 -24.60 14.64
N ASP A 884 27.54 -25.77 14.23
CA ASP A 884 27.16 -26.05 12.84
C ASP A 884 25.82 -25.37 12.49
N LEU A 885 25.91 -24.10 12.12
CA LEU A 885 24.76 -23.22 11.93
C LEU A 885 24.61 -22.76 10.48
N VAL A 886 23.36 -22.47 10.13
CA VAL A 886 22.93 -21.94 8.84
C VAL A 886 22.28 -20.58 9.09
N LEU A 887 22.68 -19.57 8.31
CA LEU A 887 22.11 -18.23 8.37
C LEU A 887 20.76 -18.19 7.66
N ASN A 888 19.73 -17.72 8.36
CA ASN A 888 18.38 -17.72 7.82
C ASN A 888 18.07 -16.46 7.00
N LEU A 889 18.28 -16.55 5.68
CA LEU A 889 17.93 -15.47 4.76
C LEU A 889 16.42 -15.38 4.46
N ALA A 890 15.59 -16.27 5.02
CA ALA A 890 14.13 -16.19 4.95
C ALA A 890 13.55 -15.09 5.84
N GLN A 891 14.35 -14.55 6.76
CA GLN A 891 13.93 -13.56 7.73
C GLN A 891 13.36 -12.32 7.02
N LEU A 892 12.13 -11.95 7.37
CA LEU A 892 11.44 -10.83 6.75
C LEU A 892 11.87 -9.49 7.32
N ARG A 893 12.10 -9.47 8.65
CA ARG A 893 12.51 -8.26 9.34
C ARG A 893 13.95 -7.93 8.98
N SER A 894 14.22 -6.69 8.57
CA SER A 894 15.56 -6.28 8.10
C SER A 894 16.09 -7.14 6.94
N GLY A 895 15.18 -7.74 6.14
CA GLY A 895 15.52 -8.67 5.06
C GLY A 895 16.35 -8.04 3.95
N TRP A 896 16.29 -6.72 3.76
CA TRP A 896 17.09 -5.99 2.78
C TRP A 896 18.61 -6.08 3.07
N LEU A 897 19.01 -6.00 4.34
CA LEU A 897 20.42 -6.21 4.74
C LEU A 897 20.87 -7.66 4.53
N LEU A 898 19.95 -8.61 4.72
CA LEU A 898 20.24 -10.04 4.55
C LEU A 898 20.32 -10.44 3.07
N GLN A 899 19.67 -9.71 2.18
CA GLN A 899 19.69 -10.01 0.76
C GLN A 899 21.02 -9.73 0.09
N GLU A 900 21.77 -8.73 0.56
CA GLU A 900 23.16 -8.51 0.12
C GLU A 900 24.05 -9.75 0.35
N LEU A 901 23.62 -10.64 1.24
CA LEU A 901 24.30 -11.89 1.59
C LEU A 901 23.74 -13.10 0.81
N GLN A 902 22.79 -12.90 -0.11
CA GLN A 902 22.32 -13.97 -0.99
C GLN A 902 23.44 -14.37 -1.98
N PRO A 903 23.70 -15.66 -2.18
CA PRO A 903 24.66 -16.10 -3.19
C PRO A 903 24.24 -15.65 -4.60
N LEU A 904 25.16 -15.04 -5.36
CA LEU A 904 24.94 -14.62 -6.75
C LEU A 904 24.45 -15.76 -7.65
N VAL A 905 24.92 -16.98 -7.40
CA VAL A 905 24.46 -18.17 -8.11
C VAL A 905 23.45 -18.91 -7.24
N ALA A 906 22.17 -18.85 -7.63
CA ALA A 906 21.08 -19.51 -6.93
C ALA A 906 21.26 -21.04 -6.82
N TYR A 907 22.04 -21.63 -7.73
CA TYR A 907 22.36 -23.05 -7.89
C TYR A 907 23.84 -23.21 -8.25
N PRO A 908 24.60 -24.17 -7.69
CA PRO A 908 26.02 -24.34 -8.03
C PRO A 908 26.25 -24.60 -9.54
N PRO A 909 27.39 -24.18 -10.12
CA PRO A 909 27.78 -24.56 -11.48
C PRO A 909 27.82 -26.10 -11.60
N GLY A 910 27.02 -26.67 -12.51
CA GLY A 910 26.78 -28.12 -12.63
C GLY A 910 25.39 -28.58 -12.20
N TYR A 911 24.60 -27.71 -11.54
CA TYR A 911 23.16 -27.86 -11.36
C TYR A 911 22.45 -26.82 -12.24
N THR A 912 22.56 -26.92 -13.57
CA THR A 912 21.78 -26.03 -14.43
C THR A 912 20.31 -26.44 -14.30
N ARG A 913 19.54 -25.50 -13.75
CA ARG A 913 18.09 -25.61 -13.63
C ARG A 913 17.44 -25.92 -14.98
N ALA A 914 18.05 -25.48 -16.10
CA ALA A 914 17.66 -25.82 -17.45
C ALA A 914 17.79 -27.32 -17.76
N GLU A 915 18.88 -27.99 -17.38
CA GLU A 915 19.04 -29.44 -17.57
C GLU A 915 18.12 -30.25 -16.66
N ARG A 916 17.87 -29.80 -15.41
CA ARG A 916 16.83 -30.39 -14.54
C ARG A 916 15.41 -30.13 -15.04
N LEU A 917 15.12 -28.94 -15.60
CA LEU A 917 13.84 -28.61 -16.24
C LEU A 917 13.61 -29.48 -17.48
N VAL A 918 14.63 -29.68 -18.31
CA VAL A 918 14.60 -30.55 -19.51
C VAL A 918 14.53 -32.04 -19.12
N ALA A 919 15.21 -32.47 -18.06
CA ALA A 919 15.17 -33.85 -17.59
C ALA A 919 13.89 -34.21 -16.81
N LEU A 920 13.29 -33.25 -16.09
CA LEU A 920 11.98 -33.43 -15.42
C LEU A 920 10.80 -33.23 -16.37
N ALA A 921 10.98 -32.44 -17.44
CA ALA A 921 10.04 -32.35 -18.57
C ALA A 921 10.30 -33.44 -19.63
N GLY A 922 10.88 -34.58 -19.23
CA GLY A 922 11.06 -35.72 -20.11
C GLY A 922 9.71 -36.27 -20.59
N GLU A 923 9.53 -36.18 -21.92
CA GLU A 923 8.35 -36.49 -22.77
C GLU A 923 7.31 -35.38 -22.96
#